data_AF-A0A8H6VUK4-F1
#
_entry.id   AF-A0A8H6VUK4-F1
#
_cell.length_a   1.000
_cell.length_b   1.000
_cell.length_c   1.000
_cell.angle_alpha   90.00
_cell.angle_beta   90.00
_cell.angle_gamma   90.00
#
_symmetry.space_group_name_H-M   'P 1'
#
loop_
_entity.id
_entity.type
_entity.pdbx_description
1 polymer ?
#
loop_
_entity_poly.entity_id
_entity_poly.type
_entity_poly.pdbx_seq_one_letter_code
_entity_poly.pdbx_strand_id
1 'polypeptide(L)'
;MASLIAILDLKGKPLIQRSYRDDVPPSYVERFLPIVLEIEEEGQQVTPCFSREGVNYMHIRHSNLYLLALSKRNTNAAETILFLHRITQVLVEYFKELEEESIRDNFVIIYELLDEMMDFGYPQTTESKILQEYITQESHKLEVQARPPPAITNAVSWRTEGIRYRKNEVFLDVIESVNLLVNAKGDVVRSEILGAVKMKCYLSGMPELRLGLNDKVMFESTGRTARGKAIEMEDVKFHQCVRLSRFENDRTISFIPPDGEFELMSYRLSTPVKPLIWVEAAVESHRGSRVEYMVKVIAQFKRRSTANNVEIYVPVPDDADSPKFRASTGSVQYAPDKNAFVWKIKQLAGGKEFLMRAHFGLPSVKSDSEVEKRAPITVKFEIPYFTVSGIQVRYLKIVEKSGYQALPWVRYITQNGDDYSSAMSIHNPYRGGLYGDGAPLSAPLAHPVPHQPVPPFLPTNNAQLGQPEDGKIYALVIDLMDPNTREAALLELSKKREQYDDLALVLWHSFGIMPALLQEIVSVYPLLSPPNLTAHVSNRVCNALALLQCVASHQETRQLFLNAHIPLFLYPFLNTTSKTRPFEYLRLTSLGVIGALVKQNDNTTVIHFLLSTEIIPLCLRIMETGSELSKTVAIFIVQKILLDETGLTYICHTYERFYAVGTVLSNMVNQLVETQAVRLLKHVVRCYLRLSDNLRAREALRACLPDPLRDNTFSVLLKGDMVTKRCLTTLLNNLNE
;
A
#
# COMPACT_ATOMS: atom_id res chain seq x y z
N MET A 1 -17.32 -4.97 -1.64
CA MET A 1 -18.65 -5.07 -1.01
C MET A 1 -19.22 -6.45 -1.22
N ALA A 2 -19.29 -7.25 -0.15
CA ALA A 2 -19.84 -8.60 -0.22
C ALA A 2 -21.38 -8.58 -0.38
N SER A 3 -21.92 -9.60 -1.02
CA SER A 3 -23.37 -9.89 -1.05
C SER A 3 -23.77 -10.83 0.08
N LEU A 4 -22.89 -11.78 0.42
CA LEU A 4 -23.08 -12.78 1.47
C LEU A 4 -21.71 -13.11 2.10
N ILE A 5 -21.68 -13.32 3.41
CA ILE A 5 -20.54 -13.90 4.14
C ILE A 5 -20.98 -15.19 4.83
N ALA A 6 -20.13 -16.21 4.81
CA ALA A 6 -20.35 -17.50 5.46
C ALA A 6 -19.07 -18.01 6.15
N ILE A 7 -19.26 -18.79 7.21
CA ILE A 7 -18.19 -19.56 7.86
C ILE A 7 -18.54 -21.04 7.72
N LEU A 8 -17.64 -21.81 7.13
CA LEU A 8 -17.84 -23.22 6.77
C LEU A 8 -16.89 -24.14 7.54
N ASP A 9 -17.29 -25.39 7.75
CA ASP A 9 -16.39 -26.46 8.19
C ASP A 9 -15.44 -26.93 7.06
N LEU A 10 -14.51 -27.83 7.38
CA LEU A 10 -13.61 -28.46 6.38
C LEU A 10 -14.34 -29.26 5.28
N LYS A 11 -15.64 -29.54 5.45
CA LYS A 11 -16.49 -30.25 4.48
C LYS A 11 -17.32 -29.29 3.63
N GLY A 12 -17.06 -27.98 3.74
CA GLY A 12 -17.75 -26.93 2.98
C GLY A 12 -19.17 -26.66 3.46
N LYS A 13 -19.61 -27.24 4.58
CA LYS A 13 -20.95 -27.03 5.11
C LYS A 13 -20.99 -25.69 5.87
N PRO A 14 -21.97 -24.81 5.62
CA PRO A 14 -22.12 -23.59 6.40
C PRO A 14 -22.46 -23.90 7.86
N LEU A 15 -21.67 -23.34 8.77
CA LEU A 15 -21.93 -23.29 10.21
C LEU A 15 -22.78 -22.06 10.55
N ILE A 16 -22.46 -20.92 9.91
CA ILE A 16 -23.23 -19.68 9.97
C ILE A 16 -23.08 -18.92 8.64
N GLN A 17 -24.12 -18.19 8.22
CA GLN A 17 -24.08 -17.34 7.03
C GLN A 17 -24.98 -16.12 7.18
N ARG A 18 -24.57 -14.99 6.60
CA ARG A 18 -25.32 -13.74 6.56
C ARG A 18 -25.34 -13.16 5.15
N SER A 19 -26.54 -13.03 4.59
CA SER A 19 -26.77 -12.23 3.38
C SER A 19 -26.90 -10.77 3.74
N TYR A 20 -26.19 -9.91 3.01
CA TYR A 20 -26.31 -8.45 3.05
C TYR A 20 -26.97 -7.88 1.78
N ARG A 21 -27.07 -8.68 0.71
CA ARG A 21 -27.68 -8.32 -0.58
C ARG A 21 -28.35 -9.52 -1.22
N ASP A 22 -29.49 -9.29 -1.89
CA ASP A 22 -30.27 -10.33 -2.56
C ASP A 22 -29.72 -10.72 -3.96
N ASP A 23 -28.56 -10.20 -4.37
CA ASP A 23 -27.98 -10.45 -5.71
C ASP A 23 -27.13 -11.73 -5.82
N VAL A 24 -26.90 -12.45 -4.72
CA VAL A 24 -26.31 -13.81 -4.69
C VAL A 24 -27.16 -14.76 -3.82
N PRO A 25 -27.79 -15.80 -4.40
CA PRO A 25 -28.51 -16.82 -3.62
C PRO A 25 -27.58 -17.63 -2.69
N PRO A 26 -28.01 -17.99 -1.46
CA PRO A 26 -27.19 -18.78 -0.53
C PRO A 26 -26.74 -20.15 -1.06
N SER A 27 -27.45 -20.75 -2.02
CA SER A 27 -27.06 -22.03 -2.66
C SER A 27 -25.76 -21.97 -3.49
N TYR A 28 -25.17 -20.79 -3.68
CA TYR A 28 -23.80 -20.68 -4.21
C TYR A 28 -22.73 -20.97 -3.15
N VAL A 29 -23.05 -20.90 -1.85
CA VAL A 29 -22.13 -21.32 -0.77
C VAL A 29 -21.82 -22.82 -0.86
N GLU A 30 -22.84 -23.63 -1.10
CA GLU A 30 -22.72 -25.10 -1.23
C GLU A 30 -21.88 -25.53 -2.44
N ARG A 31 -21.71 -24.65 -3.44
CA ARG A 31 -20.86 -24.88 -4.63
C ARG A 31 -19.38 -24.62 -4.37
N PHE A 32 -19.03 -23.90 -3.30
CA PHE A 32 -17.65 -23.47 -3.06
C PHE A 32 -16.66 -24.64 -2.97
N LEU A 33 -16.87 -25.60 -2.08
CA LEU A 33 -15.91 -26.71 -1.91
C LEU A 33 -15.84 -27.62 -3.15
N PRO A 34 -16.96 -27.99 -3.83
CA PRO A 34 -16.89 -28.68 -5.12
C PRO A 34 -16.01 -27.98 -6.16
N ILE A 35 -16.11 -26.65 -6.30
CA ILE A 35 -15.27 -25.88 -7.23
C ILE A 35 -13.79 -25.86 -6.78
N VAL A 36 -13.54 -25.78 -5.47
CA VAL A 36 -12.17 -25.88 -4.93
C VAL A 36 -11.54 -27.24 -5.24
N LEU A 37 -12.29 -28.34 -5.07
CA LEU A 37 -11.83 -29.69 -5.39
C LEU A 37 -11.63 -29.88 -6.91
N GLU A 38 -12.52 -29.35 -7.74
CA GLU A 38 -12.37 -29.32 -9.22
C GLU A 38 -11.03 -28.66 -9.63
N ILE A 39 -10.67 -27.54 -9.00
CA ILE A 39 -9.40 -26.83 -9.25
C ILE A 39 -8.18 -27.64 -8.77
N GLU A 40 -8.28 -28.32 -7.62
CA GLU A 40 -7.20 -29.20 -7.11
C GLU A 40 -7.03 -30.47 -7.97
N GLU A 41 -8.12 -31.06 -8.48
CA GLU A 41 -8.10 -32.20 -9.40
C GLU A 41 -7.56 -31.83 -10.80
N GLU A 42 -7.81 -30.60 -11.28
CA GLU A 42 -7.14 -30.03 -12.47
C GLU A 42 -5.63 -29.75 -12.23
N GLY A 43 -5.10 -29.98 -11.02
CA GLY A 43 -3.70 -29.76 -10.66
C GLY A 43 -3.33 -28.29 -10.52
N GLN A 44 -4.32 -27.40 -10.39
CA GLN A 44 -4.12 -25.96 -10.25
C GLN A 44 -4.05 -25.55 -8.78
N GLN A 45 -3.32 -24.46 -8.49
CA GLN A 45 -3.28 -23.90 -7.13
C GLN A 45 -4.53 -23.07 -6.88
N VAL A 46 -5.34 -23.47 -5.89
CA VAL A 46 -6.52 -22.72 -5.44
C VAL A 46 -6.12 -21.31 -5.01
N THR A 47 -6.65 -20.31 -5.71
CA THR A 47 -6.44 -18.90 -5.37
C THR A 47 -7.39 -18.44 -4.26
N PRO A 48 -7.00 -17.46 -3.41
CA PRO A 48 -7.91 -16.86 -2.41
C PRO A 48 -9.11 -16.12 -3.03
N CYS A 49 -9.05 -15.80 -4.31
CA CYS A 49 -10.14 -15.17 -5.07
C CYS A 49 -10.26 -15.85 -6.44
N PHE A 50 -11.47 -16.25 -6.83
CA PHE A 50 -11.78 -16.82 -8.14
C PHE A 50 -13.23 -16.52 -8.55
N SER A 51 -13.58 -16.78 -9.82
CA SER A 51 -14.90 -16.50 -10.38
C SER A 51 -15.45 -17.73 -11.12
N ARG A 52 -16.68 -18.12 -10.83
CA ARG A 52 -17.40 -19.21 -11.52
C ARG A 52 -18.86 -18.81 -11.69
N GLU A 53 -19.47 -19.09 -12.85
CA GLU A 53 -20.88 -18.79 -13.17
C GLU A 53 -21.30 -17.30 -12.98
N GLY A 54 -20.34 -16.37 -13.02
CA GLY A 54 -20.59 -14.94 -12.78
C GLY A 54 -20.70 -14.55 -11.30
N VAL A 55 -20.36 -15.46 -10.37
CA VAL A 55 -20.16 -15.17 -8.94
C VAL A 55 -18.68 -15.19 -8.61
N ASN A 56 -18.23 -14.18 -7.86
CA ASN A 56 -16.88 -14.04 -7.33
C ASN A 56 -16.84 -14.63 -5.91
N TYR A 57 -15.97 -15.60 -5.72
CA TYR A 57 -15.69 -16.25 -4.45
C TYR A 57 -14.39 -15.65 -3.90
N MET A 58 -14.42 -15.14 -2.66
CA MET A 58 -13.26 -14.59 -1.96
C MET A 58 -13.19 -15.30 -0.61
N HIS A 59 -12.12 -16.05 -0.34
CA HIS A 59 -12.02 -16.89 0.85
C HIS A 59 -10.67 -16.79 1.55
N ILE A 60 -10.69 -17.09 2.84
CA ILE A 60 -9.51 -17.38 3.65
C ILE A 60 -9.77 -18.64 4.47
N ARG A 61 -8.70 -19.32 4.90
CA ARG A 61 -8.77 -20.44 5.83
C ARG A 61 -8.17 -20.04 7.18
N HIS A 62 -8.89 -20.34 8.26
CA HIS A 62 -8.41 -20.17 9.63
C HIS A 62 -8.60 -21.50 10.38
N SER A 63 -7.49 -22.13 10.78
CA SER A 63 -7.49 -23.46 11.39
C SER A 63 -8.31 -24.48 10.55
N ASN A 64 -9.44 -24.96 11.10
CA ASN A 64 -10.34 -25.92 10.47
C ASN A 64 -11.61 -25.27 9.86
N LEU A 65 -11.59 -23.95 9.66
CA LEU A 65 -12.71 -23.18 9.12
C LEU A 65 -12.33 -22.48 7.81
N TYR A 66 -13.28 -22.43 6.87
CA TYR A 66 -13.23 -21.49 5.74
C TYR A 66 -14.11 -20.28 6.05
N LEU A 67 -13.57 -19.08 5.91
CA LEU A 67 -14.37 -17.85 5.87
C LEU A 67 -14.50 -17.45 4.40
N LEU A 68 -15.75 -17.33 3.93
CA LEU A 68 -16.10 -17.13 2.54
C LEU A 68 -16.95 -15.85 2.40
N ALA A 69 -16.61 -15.01 1.43
CA ALA A 69 -17.45 -13.92 0.96
C ALA A 69 -17.78 -14.12 -0.53
N LEU A 70 -19.06 -13.94 -0.87
CA LEU A 70 -19.55 -13.99 -2.25
C LEU A 70 -19.93 -12.60 -2.74
N SER A 71 -19.72 -12.33 -4.03
CA SER A 71 -20.27 -11.14 -4.70
C SER A 71 -20.54 -11.40 -6.18
N LYS A 72 -21.59 -10.78 -6.74
CA LYS A 72 -21.89 -10.80 -8.18
C LYS A 72 -21.31 -9.61 -8.95
N ARG A 73 -20.69 -8.66 -8.27
CA ARG A 73 -20.21 -7.40 -8.85
C ARG A 73 -18.68 -7.38 -8.90
N ASN A 74 -18.12 -6.49 -9.72
CA ASN A 74 -16.71 -6.12 -9.56
C ASN A 74 -16.56 -5.42 -8.20
N THR A 75 -15.68 -5.93 -7.35
CA THR A 75 -15.50 -5.48 -5.97
C THR A 75 -14.02 -5.44 -5.61
N ASN A 76 -13.66 -4.52 -4.73
CA ASN A 76 -12.32 -4.51 -4.12
C ASN A 76 -12.10 -5.80 -3.32
N ALA A 77 -11.41 -6.77 -3.93
CA ALA A 77 -11.14 -8.06 -3.31
C ALA A 77 -10.21 -7.92 -2.08
N ALA A 78 -9.30 -6.95 -2.09
CA ALA A 78 -8.40 -6.69 -0.96
C ALA A 78 -9.16 -6.19 0.27
N GLU A 79 -10.18 -5.33 0.09
CA GLU A 79 -11.10 -4.91 1.16
C GLU A 79 -11.89 -6.10 1.72
N THR A 80 -12.44 -6.96 0.87
CA THR A 80 -13.18 -8.16 1.30
C THR A 80 -12.28 -9.12 2.08
N ILE A 81 -11.08 -9.45 1.57
CA ILE A 81 -10.13 -10.36 2.23
C ILE A 81 -9.62 -9.76 3.55
N LEU A 82 -9.35 -8.44 3.60
CA LEU A 82 -9.01 -7.73 4.83
C LEU A 82 -10.15 -7.80 5.85
N PHE A 83 -11.41 -7.64 5.43
CA PHE A 83 -12.56 -7.81 6.31
C PHE A 83 -12.66 -9.24 6.85
N LEU A 84 -12.47 -10.27 6.02
CA LEU A 84 -12.46 -11.66 6.47
C LEU A 84 -11.39 -11.90 7.55
N HIS A 85 -10.18 -11.36 7.38
CA HIS A 85 -9.15 -11.41 8.43
C HIS A 85 -9.53 -10.62 9.68
N ARG A 86 -10.20 -9.47 9.56
CA ARG A 86 -10.66 -8.67 10.71
C ARG A 86 -11.77 -9.35 11.50
N ILE A 87 -12.77 -9.95 10.85
CA ILE A 87 -13.80 -10.72 11.58
C ILE A 87 -13.21 -11.97 12.22
N THR A 88 -12.26 -12.67 11.57
CA THR A 88 -11.48 -13.72 12.25
C THR A 88 -10.81 -13.20 13.52
N GLN A 89 -10.15 -12.04 13.47
CA GLN A 89 -9.50 -11.43 14.63
C GLN A 89 -10.51 -11.08 15.74
N VAL A 90 -11.62 -10.42 15.42
CA VAL A 90 -12.65 -10.05 16.42
C VAL A 90 -13.25 -11.30 17.08
N LEU A 91 -13.58 -12.34 16.31
CA LEU A 91 -14.12 -13.60 16.85
C LEU A 91 -13.09 -14.31 17.76
N VAL A 92 -11.80 -14.29 17.41
CA VAL A 92 -10.72 -14.78 18.29
C VAL A 92 -10.59 -13.93 19.56
N GLU A 93 -10.74 -12.60 19.49
CA GLU A 93 -10.67 -11.73 20.68
C GLU A 93 -11.91 -11.84 21.58
N TYR A 94 -13.06 -12.30 21.06
CA TYR A 94 -14.24 -12.65 21.86
C TYR A 94 -14.14 -14.06 22.47
N PHE A 95 -13.76 -15.08 21.69
CA PHE A 95 -13.86 -16.50 22.10
C PHE A 95 -12.53 -17.14 22.53
N LYS A 96 -11.40 -16.43 22.39
CA LYS A 96 -10.00 -16.87 22.56
C LYS A 96 -9.53 -17.88 21.51
N GLU A 97 -10.35 -18.88 21.19
CA GLU A 97 -10.07 -19.91 20.19
C GLU A 97 -11.29 -20.02 19.24
N LEU A 98 -11.02 -20.09 17.93
CA LEU A 98 -12.04 -20.01 16.88
C LEU A 98 -12.15 -21.33 16.12
N GLU A 99 -13.00 -22.21 16.63
CA GLU A 99 -13.25 -23.55 16.09
C GLU A 99 -14.74 -23.78 15.77
N GLU A 100 -15.06 -24.97 15.24
CA GLU A 100 -16.41 -25.38 14.86
C GLU A 100 -17.41 -25.32 16.04
N GLU A 101 -16.94 -25.60 17.26
CA GLU A 101 -17.71 -25.49 18.50
C GLU A 101 -17.92 -24.01 18.89
N SER A 102 -16.87 -23.18 18.84
CA SER A 102 -16.95 -21.72 19.10
C SER A 102 -18.02 -21.03 18.26
N ILE A 103 -18.16 -21.41 16.97
CA ILE A 103 -19.19 -20.87 16.07
C ILE A 103 -20.60 -21.33 16.47
N ARG A 104 -20.77 -22.60 16.88
CA ARG A 104 -22.08 -23.17 17.22
C ARG A 104 -22.64 -22.63 18.52
N ASP A 105 -21.81 -22.52 19.55
CA ASP A 105 -22.27 -22.14 20.88
C ASP A 105 -22.56 -20.63 21.00
N ASN A 106 -21.89 -19.81 20.18
CA ASN A 106 -21.98 -18.35 20.25
C ASN A 106 -22.74 -17.70 19.09
N PHE A 107 -23.49 -18.49 18.30
CA PHE A 107 -24.09 -18.06 17.02
C PHE A 107 -24.89 -16.73 17.09
N VAL A 108 -25.56 -16.44 18.21
CA VAL A 108 -26.30 -15.18 18.44
C VAL A 108 -25.36 -13.97 18.38
N ILE A 109 -24.28 -14.01 19.15
CA ILE A 109 -23.26 -12.94 19.23
C ILE A 109 -22.55 -12.80 17.88
N ILE A 110 -22.37 -13.90 17.14
CA ILE A 110 -21.77 -13.86 15.80
C ILE A 110 -22.71 -13.19 14.79
N TYR A 111 -24.03 -13.36 14.90
CA TYR A 111 -24.99 -12.57 14.10
C TYR A 111 -24.99 -11.09 14.49
N GLU A 112 -24.96 -10.75 15.77
CA GLU A 112 -24.85 -9.36 16.24
C GLU A 112 -23.56 -8.69 15.73
N LEU A 113 -22.42 -9.39 15.80
CA LEU A 113 -21.15 -8.95 15.25
C LEU A 113 -21.21 -8.84 13.71
N LEU A 114 -21.83 -9.79 13.00
CA LEU A 114 -21.95 -9.72 11.53
C LEU A 114 -22.76 -8.52 11.07
N ASP A 115 -23.82 -8.15 11.79
CA ASP A 115 -24.68 -7.01 11.46
C ASP A 115 -24.05 -5.66 11.83
N GLU A 116 -23.33 -5.58 12.95
CA GLU A 116 -22.67 -4.34 13.39
C GLU A 116 -21.34 -4.09 12.66
N MET A 117 -20.60 -5.15 12.29
CA MET A 117 -19.34 -5.02 11.57
C MET A 117 -19.51 -4.75 10.06
N MET A 118 -20.70 -4.98 9.48
CA MET A 118 -20.95 -4.77 8.05
C MET A 118 -22.43 -4.48 7.75
N ASP A 119 -22.72 -3.32 7.14
CA ASP A 119 -24.05 -3.00 6.60
C ASP A 119 -24.03 -2.99 5.07
N PHE A 120 -25.05 -3.60 4.45
CA PHE A 120 -25.24 -3.73 3.00
C PHE A 120 -23.97 -4.11 2.20
N GLY A 121 -23.06 -4.88 2.80
CA GLY A 121 -21.79 -5.30 2.21
C GLY A 121 -20.61 -4.33 2.37
N TYR A 122 -20.76 -3.23 3.12
CA TYR A 122 -19.70 -2.27 3.46
C TYR A 122 -19.25 -2.48 4.92
N PRO A 123 -17.95 -2.71 5.19
CA PRO A 123 -17.42 -2.75 6.55
C PRO A 123 -17.70 -1.48 7.36
N GLN A 124 -18.09 -1.63 8.62
CA GLN A 124 -18.37 -0.55 9.58
C GLN A 124 -17.39 -0.64 10.77
N THR A 125 -17.90 -0.72 12.01
CA THR A 125 -17.09 -0.82 13.23
C THR A 125 -16.40 -2.19 13.29
N THR A 126 -15.06 -2.23 13.26
CA THR A 126 -14.29 -3.49 13.33
C THR A 126 -13.31 -3.56 14.51
N GLU A 127 -13.41 -2.61 15.45
CA GLU A 127 -12.58 -2.55 16.66
C GLU A 127 -13.24 -3.34 17.81
N SER A 128 -12.74 -4.55 18.05
CA SER A 128 -13.20 -5.52 19.07
C SER A 128 -13.56 -4.88 20.42
N LYS A 129 -12.65 -4.05 20.97
CA LYS A 129 -12.80 -3.43 22.29
C LYS A 129 -13.92 -2.40 22.39
N ILE A 130 -14.36 -1.84 21.25
CA ILE A 130 -15.50 -0.92 21.19
C ILE A 130 -16.79 -1.72 21.03
N LEU A 131 -16.79 -2.75 20.17
CA LEU A 131 -17.90 -3.71 20.03
C LEU A 131 -18.24 -4.35 21.39
N GLN A 132 -17.23 -4.69 22.20
CA GLN A 132 -17.37 -5.27 23.54
C GLN A 132 -18.05 -4.36 24.58
N GLU A 133 -18.24 -3.05 24.30
CA GLU A 133 -18.98 -2.16 25.21
C GLU A 133 -20.51 -2.28 25.07
N TYR A 134 -21.01 -2.88 23.99
CA TYR A 134 -22.46 -2.98 23.71
C TYR A 134 -22.93 -4.32 23.10
N ILE A 135 -22.04 -5.10 22.48
CA ILE A 135 -22.25 -6.50 22.09
C ILE A 135 -21.52 -7.37 23.12
N THR A 136 -22.26 -7.88 24.10
CA THR A 136 -21.72 -8.49 25.33
C THR A 136 -22.10 -9.97 25.46
N GLN A 137 -21.17 -10.80 25.94
CA GLN A 137 -21.40 -12.24 26.17
C GLN A 137 -22.32 -12.53 27.37
N GLU A 138 -22.40 -11.62 28.33
CA GLU A 138 -23.22 -11.81 29.54
C GLU A 138 -24.65 -11.33 29.30
N SER A 139 -25.63 -12.22 29.48
CA SER A 139 -27.07 -11.93 29.37
C SER A 139 -27.63 -11.13 30.55
N HIS A 140 -26.87 -10.14 31.03
CA HIS A 140 -27.32 -9.16 31.99
C HIS A 140 -28.49 -8.36 31.42
N LYS A 141 -29.63 -8.37 32.12
CA LYS A 141 -30.81 -7.59 31.74
C LYS A 141 -30.43 -6.12 31.56
N LEU A 142 -30.57 -5.62 30.34
CA LEU A 142 -30.41 -4.21 30.00
C LEU A 142 -31.58 -3.39 30.60
N GLU A 143 -31.49 -3.08 31.90
CA GLU A 143 -32.38 -2.12 32.57
C GLU A 143 -32.21 -0.69 32.01
N VAL A 144 -31.08 -0.44 31.34
CA VAL A 144 -30.82 0.72 30.49
C VAL A 144 -30.63 0.23 29.07
N GLN A 145 -31.39 0.80 28.13
CA GLN A 145 -31.24 0.56 26.70
C GLN A 145 -29.78 0.79 26.26
N ALA A 146 -29.12 -0.24 25.72
CA ALA A 146 -27.76 -0.12 25.22
C ALA A 146 -27.69 0.99 24.16
N ARG A 147 -26.78 1.96 24.38
CA ARG A 147 -26.54 3.07 23.45
C ARG A 147 -25.14 2.90 22.85
N PRO A 148 -24.98 3.01 21.52
CA PRO A 148 -23.66 2.95 20.89
C PRO A 148 -22.68 3.93 21.55
N PRO A 149 -21.48 3.48 21.95
CA PRO A 149 -20.45 4.34 22.50
C PRO A 149 -20.14 5.55 21.59
N PRO A 150 -19.95 6.77 22.15
CA PRO A 150 -19.57 7.95 21.36
C PRO A 150 -18.27 7.77 20.54
N ALA A 151 -17.43 6.79 20.88
CA ALA A 151 -16.26 6.42 20.08
C ALA A 151 -16.60 6.10 18.61
N ILE A 152 -17.76 5.45 18.35
CA ILE A 152 -18.15 5.00 17.00
C ILE A 152 -18.35 6.18 16.04
N THR A 153 -18.87 7.31 16.52
CA THR A 153 -19.12 8.52 15.71
C THR A 153 -18.03 9.58 15.85
N ASN A 154 -17.07 9.39 16.74
CA ASN A 154 -15.93 10.29 16.94
C ASN A 154 -14.77 10.00 15.99
N ALA A 155 -13.97 11.03 15.69
CA ALA A 155 -12.71 10.89 14.93
C ALA A 155 -11.57 10.12 15.67
N VAL A 156 -11.89 9.47 16.80
CA VAL A 156 -11.02 8.58 17.58
C VAL A 156 -11.87 7.36 17.93
N SER A 157 -11.93 6.41 16.98
CA SER A 157 -12.85 5.26 17.01
C SER A 157 -12.30 4.00 17.69
N TRP A 158 -11.13 4.11 18.33
CA TRP A 158 -10.38 3.01 18.93
C TRP A 158 -10.05 3.24 20.42
N ARG A 159 -10.60 4.30 21.04
CA ARG A 159 -10.41 4.61 22.46
C ARG A 159 -11.60 5.38 23.04
N THR A 160 -12.21 4.83 24.09
CA THR A 160 -13.32 5.43 24.82
C THR A 160 -12.84 6.45 25.86
N GLU A 161 -13.63 7.51 26.09
CA GLU A 161 -13.33 8.49 27.15
C GLU A 161 -13.58 7.93 28.56
N GLY A 162 -13.00 8.57 29.58
CA GLY A 162 -13.29 8.23 30.98
C GLY A 162 -12.50 7.07 31.59
N ILE A 163 -11.71 6.32 30.79
CA ILE A 163 -10.81 5.25 31.25
C ILE A 163 -9.91 5.75 32.41
N ARG A 164 -9.75 4.92 33.45
CA ARG A 164 -8.95 5.24 34.66
C ARG A 164 -8.17 4.03 35.18
N TYR A 165 -6.89 4.23 35.43
CA TYR A 165 -6.01 3.25 36.07
C TYR A 165 -5.42 3.77 37.38
N ARG A 166 -5.17 2.87 38.34
CA ARG A 166 -4.48 3.19 39.62
C ARG A 166 -3.00 3.51 39.44
N LYS A 167 -2.40 3.05 38.34
CA LYS A 167 -1.04 3.37 37.87
C LYS A 167 -1.11 3.59 36.37
N ASN A 168 -0.46 4.63 35.87
CA ASN A 168 -0.41 4.88 34.42
C ASN A 168 0.90 4.30 33.88
N GLU A 169 0.84 3.19 33.15
CA GLU A 169 2.01 2.43 32.69
C GLU A 169 1.88 2.08 31.20
N VAL A 170 3.01 2.10 30.49
CA VAL A 170 3.07 1.76 29.05
C VAL A 170 4.23 0.81 28.81
N PHE A 171 3.98 -0.33 28.19
CA PHE A 171 5.01 -1.30 27.83
C PHE A 171 5.18 -1.31 26.30
N LEU A 172 6.42 -1.28 25.83
CA LEU A 172 6.79 -1.32 24.41
C LEU A 172 7.65 -2.56 24.13
N ASP A 173 7.12 -3.45 23.31
CA ASP A 173 7.79 -4.65 22.83
C ASP A 173 8.24 -4.40 21.39
N VAL A 174 9.53 -4.08 21.23
CA VAL A 174 10.16 -3.93 19.91
C VAL A 174 10.68 -5.29 19.48
N ILE A 175 9.94 -5.96 18.60
CA ILE A 175 10.19 -7.32 18.14
C ILE A 175 10.78 -7.26 16.73
N GLU A 176 11.84 -8.00 16.46
CA GLU A 176 12.45 -8.15 15.13
C GLU A 176 12.48 -9.62 14.73
N SER A 177 11.61 -10.02 13.79
CA SER A 177 11.64 -11.31 13.12
C SER A 177 12.64 -11.28 11.96
N VAL A 178 13.65 -12.15 11.98
CA VAL A 178 14.66 -12.24 10.92
C VAL A 178 14.26 -13.32 9.91
N ASN A 179 14.01 -12.92 8.67
CA ASN A 179 13.94 -13.80 7.50
C ASN A 179 15.34 -13.92 6.88
N LEU A 180 15.79 -15.14 6.59
CA LEU A 180 17.13 -15.43 6.12
C LEU A 180 17.15 -16.74 5.32
N LEU A 181 17.46 -16.66 4.03
CA LEU A 181 17.69 -17.83 3.18
C LEU A 181 19.17 -17.98 2.86
N VAL A 182 19.77 -19.12 3.21
CA VAL A 182 21.18 -19.45 2.92
C VAL A 182 21.25 -20.60 1.90
N ASN A 183 22.09 -20.46 0.87
CA ASN A 183 22.30 -21.50 -0.14
C ASN A 183 23.25 -22.62 0.34
N ALA A 184 23.35 -23.71 -0.42
CA ALA A 184 24.17 -24.89 -0.05
C ALA A 184 25.70 -24.66 -0.14
N LYS A 185 26.16 -23.48 -0.56
CA LYS A 185 27.57 -23.02 -0.47
C LYS A 185 27.84 -22.16 0.76
N GLY A 186 26.78 -21.68 1.42
CA GLY A 186 26.84 -20.76 2.56
C GLY A 186 26.62 -19.29 2.22
N ASP A 187 26.25 -18.94 0.98
CA ASP A 187 25.93 -17.54 0.63
C ASP A 187 24.50 -17.19 1.11
N VAL A 188 24.32 -15.98 1.66
CA VAL A 188 23.01 -15.44 2.01
C VAL A 188 22.30 -14.95 0.74
N VAL A 189 21.18 -15.58 0.38
CA VAL A 189 20.39 -15.28 -0.82
C VAL A 189 19.31 -14.23 -0.54
N ARG A 190 18.67 -14.31 0.63
CA ARG A 190 17.69 -13.32 1.12
C ARG A 190 17.98 -13.02 2.59
N SER A 191 17.88 -11.75 2.96
CA SER A 191 18.06 -11.26 4.32
C SER A 191 17.10 -10.10 4.53
N GLU A 192 16.16 -10.25 5.45
CA GLU A 192 15.09 -9.27 5.68
C GLU A 192 14.71 -9.26 7.16
N ILE A 193 14.56 -8.06 7.72
CA ILE A 193 14.11 -7.83 9.09
C ILE A 193 12.67 -7.34 9.02
N LEU A 194 11.74 -8.16 9.52
CA LEU A 194 10.36 -7.80 9.76
C LEU A 194 10.21 -7.37 11.21
N GLY A 195 10.15 -6.06 11.45
CA GLY A 195 10.03 -5.48 12.77
C GLY A 195 8.59 -5.11 13.13
N ALA A 196 8.25 -5.20 14.41
CA ALA A 196 7.01 -4.72 14.98
C ALA A 196 7.26 -3.96 16.30
N VAL A 197 6.44 -2.96 16.59
CA VAL A 197 6.38 -2.26 17.89
C VAL A 197 5.01 -2.52 18.48
N LYS A 198 4.92 -3.52 19.35
CA LYS A 198 3.70 -3.83 20.10
C LYS A 198 3.68 -3.02 21.39
N MET A 199 2.49 -2.58 21.78
CA MET A 199 2.29 -1.72 22.95
C MET A 199 1.25 -2.32 23.88
N LYS A 200 1.45 -2.17 25.19
CA LYS A 200 0.43 -2.41 26.21
C LYS A 200 0.23 -1.13 27.00
N CYS A 201 -0.89 -0.46 26.79
CA CYS A 201 -1.21 0.85 27.34
C CYS A 201 -2.24 0.73 28.47
N TYR A 202 -1.81 1.02 29.69
CA TYR A 202 -2.68 1.13 30.87
C TYR A 202 -2.67 2.60 31.30
N LEU A 203 -3.42 3.43 30.57
CA LEU A 203 -3.40 4.89 30.71
C LEU A 203 -4.79 5.44 30.99
N SER A 204 -4.87 6.44 31.87
CA SER A 204 -6.13 7.14 32.15
C SER A 204 -6.39 8.23 31.11
N GLY A 205 -7.66 8.53 30.82
CA GLY A 205 -8.06 9.62 29.92
C GLY A 205 -7.82 9.32 28.43
N MET A 206 -7.50 10.36 27.66
CA MET A 206 -7.32 10.39 26.21
C MET A 206 -5.92 10.96 25.85
N PRO A 207 -4.82 10.27 26.24
CA PRO A 207 -3.48 10.82 26.17
C PRO A 207 -2.95 10.91 24.74
N GLU A 208 -2.34 12.03 24.37
CA GLU A 208 -1.54 12.15 23.14
C GLU A 208 -0.11 11.64 23.39
N LEU A 209 0.23 10.53 22.75
CA LEU A 209 1.56 9.95 22.76
C LEU A 209 2.38 10.43 21.55
N ARG A 210 3.68 10.57 21.77
CA ARG A 210 4.70 10.82 20.74
C ARG A 210 5.91 9.90 20.94
N LEU A 211 6.10 8.98 20.01
CA LEU A 211 7.22 8.05 19.98
C LEU A 211 8.36 8.62 19.13
N GLY A 212 9.58 8.61 19.67
CA GLY A 212 10.80 9.01 18.96
C GLY A 212 11.73 7.83 18.75
N LEU A 213 12.06 7.51 17.51
CA LEU A 213 12.99 6.45 17.12
C LEU A 213 14.31 7.02 16.59
N ASN A 214 15.32 6.17 16.39
CA ASN A 214 16.60 6.53 15.75
C ASN A 214 16.55 6.50 14.20
N ASP A 215 15.45 6.97 13.62
CA ASP A 215 15.24 7.08 12.16
C ASP A 215 16.29 8.01 11.51
N LYS A 216 16.98 7.48 10.49
CA LYS A 216 17.97 8.17 9.67
C LYS A 216 17.38 9.41 9.00
N VAL A 217 16.18 9.31 8.44
CA VAL A 217 15.53 10.40 7.69
C VAL A 217 15.28 11.61 8.60
N MET A 218 14.89 11.36 9.86
CA MET A 218 14.70 12.40 10.87
C MET A 218 16.01 13.05 11.33
N PHE A 219 17.09 12.28 11.44
CA PHE A 219 18.41 12.83 11.77
C PHE A 219 18.96 13.73 10.65
N GLU A 220 18.81 13.30 9.39
CA GLU A 220 19.21 14.05 8.20
C GLU A 220 18.40 15.34 8.05
N SER A 221 17.08 15.29 8.16
CA SER A 221 16.22 16.48 8.07
C SER A 221 16.44 17.50 9.19
N THR A 222 16.82 17.04 10.39
CA THR A 222 17.12 17.92 11.53
C THR A 222 18.58 18.41 11.54
N GLY A 223 19.41 18.01 10.58
CA GLY A 223 20.85 18.35 10.53
C GLY A 223 21.65 17.84 11.74
N ARG A 224 21.19 16.76 12.38
CA ARG A 224 21.77 16.22 13.62
C ARG A 224 22.46 14.89 13.35
N THR A 225 23.78 14.84 13.52
CA THR A 225 24.50 13.56 13.51
C THR A 225 23.97 12.64 14.62
N ALA A 226 23.59 11.42 14.23
CA ALA A 226 23.07 10.43 15.16
C ALA A 226 24.16 9.99 16.16
N ARG A 227 23.87 10.04 17.47
CA ARG A 227 24.72 9.41 18.49
C ARG A 227 24.47 7.89 18.51
N GLY A 228 24.91 7.21 17.46
CA GLY A 228 24.75 5.77 17.27
C GLY A 228 24.41 5.41 15.83
N LYS A 229 24.18 4.12 15.55
CA LYS A 229 23.65 3.67 14.25
C LYS A 229 22.23 4.21 14.10
N ALA A 230 21.99 5.04 13.08
CA ALA A 230 20.63 5.36 12.65
C ALA A 230 20.07 4.21 11.81
N ILE A 231 18.76 4.04 11.80
CA ILE A 231 18.07 3.01 11.02
C ILE A 231 17.35 3.61 9.83
N GLU A 232 17.36 2.88 8.72
CA GLU A 232 16.72 3.23 7.47
C GLU A 232 15.65 2.18 7.20
N MET A 233 14.38 2.55 7.41
CA MET A 233 13.23 1.69 7.19
C MET A 233 12.77 1.83 5.73
N GLU A 234 12.63 0.72 5.01
CA GLU A 234 12.18 0.72 3.61
C GLU A 234 10.66 0.84 3.49
N ASP A 235 9.93 0.19 4.39
CA ASP A 235 8.47 0.24 4.51
C ASP A 235 8.11 0.39 6.00
N VAL A 236 7.05 1.15 6.28
CA VAL A 236 6.54 1.39 7.63
C VAL A 236 5.02 1.46 7.59
N LYS A 237 4.37 0.53 8.27
CA LYS A 237 2.92 0.45 8.42
C LYS A 237 2.55 0.87 9.83
N PHE A 238 1.51 1.69 9.96
CA PHE A 238 1.06 2.22 11.25
C PHE A 238 -0.36 1.78 11.57
N HIS A 239 -0.65 1.65 12.86
CA HIS A 239 -2.01 1.58 13.36
C HIS A 239 -2.78 2.86 13.03
N GLN A 240 -4.09 2.75 12.79
CA GLN A 240 -4.96 3.89 12.43
C GLN A 240 -4.90 5.07 13.42
N CYS A 241 -4.48 4.82 14.66
CA CYS A 241 -4.29 5.85 15.67
C CYS A 241 -3.16 6.85 15.40
N VAL A 242 -2.26 6.57 14.45
CA VAL A 242 -1.10 7.42 14.12
C VAL A 242 -1.48 8.48 13.09
N ARG A 243 -1.20 9.74 13.43
CA ARG A 243 -1.42 10.90 12.55
C ARG A 243 -0.37 10.92 11.44
N LEU A 244 -0.63 10.18 10.36
CA LEU A 244 0.27 10.05 9.20
C LEU A 244 0.75 11.40 8.66
N SER A 245 -0.13 12.40 8.61
CA SER A 245 0.20 13.77 8.18
C SER A 245 1.23 14.49 9.06
N ARG A 246 1.44 14.09 10.33
CA ARG A 246 2.59 14.57 11.12
C ARG A 246 3.86 13.81 10.77
N PHE A 247 3.75 12.47 10.67
CA PHE A 247 4.89 11.62 10.31
C PHE A 247 5.48 11.96 8.92
N GLU A 248 4.66 12.31 7.94
CA GLU A 248 5.12 12.75 6.62
C GLU A 248 5.87 14.11 6.67
N ASN A 249 5.44 15.03 7.54
CA ASN A 249 6.04 16.37 7.66
C ASN A 249 7.35 16.39 8.48
N ASP A 250 7.39 15.74 9.65
CA ASP A 250 8.51 15.85 10.60
C ASP A 250 9.02 14.51 11.16
N ARG A 251 8.50 13.38 10.66
CA ARG A 251 8.80 12.00 11.13
C ARG A 251 8.39 11.73 12.58
N THR A 252 7.57 12.57 13.21
CA THR A 252 7.01 12.32 14.55
C THR A 252 5.86 11.33 14.50
N ILE A 253 6.04 10.16 15.11
CA ILE A 253 4.98 9.18 15.33
C ILE A 253 4.09 9.69 16.48
N SER A 254 2.95 10.29 16.14
CA SER A 254 2.04 10.97 17.08
C SER A 254 0.64 10.34 17.04
N PHE A 255 0.13 9.89 18.19
CA PHE A 255 -1.07 9.05 18.27
C PHE A 255 -1.82 9.22 19.60
N ILE A 256 -3.07 8.74 19.66
CA ILE A 256 -3.81 8.47 20.89
C ILE A 256 -3.97 6.95 20.97
N PRO A 257 -3.39 6.24 21.94
CA PRO A 257 -3.31 4.77 21.90
C PRO A 257 -4.67 4.11 22.20
N PRO A 258 -5.05 3.04 21.48
CA PRO A 258 -5.99 2.04 22.00
C PRO A 258 -5.58 1.58 23.40
N ASP A 259 -6.56 1.20 24.22
CA ASP A 259 -6.30 0.73 25.57
C ASP A 259 -5.93 -0.77 25.59
N GLY A 260 -5.15 -1.20 26.59
CA GLY A 260 -4.59 -2.55 26.63
C GLY A 260 -3.57 -2.80 25.51
N GLU A 261 -3.57 -4.01 24.95
CA GLU A 261 -2.57 -4.46 23.96
C GLU A 261 -2.96 -4.17 22.51
N PHE A 262 -2.03 -3.67 21.70
CA PHE A 262 -2.15 -3.47 20.24
C PHE A 262 -0.78 -3.40 19.56
N GLU A 263 -0.73 -3.53 18.22
CA GLU A 263 0.48 -3.19 17.45
C GLU A 263 0.42 -1.73 16.98
N LEU A 264 1.41 -0.91 17.34
CA LEU A 264 1.48 0.49 16.92
C LEU A 264 1.97 0.63 15.48
N MET A 265 2.98 -0.16 15.12
CA MET A 265 3.61 -0.11 13.81
C MET A 265 4.38 -1.40 13.50
N SER A 266 4.45 -1.74 12.22
CA SER A 266 5.39 -2.71 11.65
C SER A 266 6.32 -2.00 10.66
N TYR A 267 7.54 -2.49 10.52
CA TYR A 267 8.59 -1.87 9.71
C TYR A 267 9.49 -2.90 9.05
N ARG A 268 10.02 -2.59 7.86
CA ARG A 268 10.78 -3.52 7.01
C ARG A 268 12.19 -3.00 6.72
N LEU A 269 13.20 -3.85 6.83
CA LEU A 269 14.57 -3.55 6.38
C LEU A 269 15.16 -4.75 5.62
N SER A 270 15.59 -4.56 4.37
CA SER A 270 16.34 -5.53 3.56
C SER A 270 17.86 -5.41 3.78
N THR A 271 18.29 -4.90 4.94
CA THR A 271 19.71 -4.78 5.31
C THR A 271 20.34 -6.19 5.35
N PRO A 272 21.47 -6.45 4.67
CA PRO A 272 22.13 -7.75 4.73
C PRO A 272 22.70 -8.01 6.14
N VAL A 273 22.17 -9.03 6.81
CA VAL A 273 22.57 -9.45 8.15
C VAL A 273 23.42 -10.72 8.06
N LYS A 274 24.43 -10.87 8.93
CA LYS A 274 25.07 -12.17 9.13
C LYS A 274 24.14 -13.11 9.92
N PRO A 275 24.04 -14.40 9.56
CA PRO A 275 23.15 -15.35 10.24
C PRO A 275 23.40 -15.43 11.75
N LEU A 276 22.42 -15.00 12.56
CA LEU A 276 22.53 -14.99 14.02
C LEU A 276 22.83 -16.39 14.60
N ILE A 277 22.14 -17.41 14.10
CA ILE A 277 22.42 -18.81 14.37
C ILE A 277 22.73 -19.48 13.04
N TRP A 278 24.01 -19.72 12.81
CA TRP A 278 24.48 -20.49 11.66
C TRP A 278 24.31 -21.97 11.94
N VAL A 279 23.72 -22.71 10.98
CA VAL A 279 23.64 -24.17 11.03
C VAL A 279 24.23 -24.75 9.75
N GLU A 280 25.23 -25.60 9.94
CA GLU A 280 25.93 -26.33 8.89
C GLU A 280 25.62 -27.82 9.09
N ALA A 281 25.22 -28.53 8.04
CA ALA A 281 24.93 -29.95 8.12
C ALA A 281 25.57 -30.71 6.96
N ALA A 282 26.53 -31.57 7.29
CA ALA A 282 27.03 -32.58 6.38
C ALA A 282 26.12 -33.81 6.44
N VAL A 283 25.77 -34.35 5.26
CA VAL A 283 25.01 -35.60 5.13
C VAL A 283 25.84 -36.63 4.38
N GLU A 284 25.96 -37.81 4.97
CA GLU A 284 26.60 -38.99 4.41
C GLU A 284 25.54 -40.08 4.22
N SER A 285 25.16 -40.36 2.96
CA SER A 285 24.09 -41.30 2.62
C SER A 285 24.65 -42.61 2.04
N HIS A 286 24.37 -43.72 2.71
CA HIS A 286 24.70 -45.07 2.28
C HIS A 286 23.45 -45.72 1.68
N ARG A 287 23.36 -45.69 0.34
CA ARG A 287 22.23 -46.24 -0.44
C ARG A 287 21.81 -47.63 0.07
N GLY A 288 20.52 -47.79 0.36
CA GLY A 288 19.95 -49.08 0.79
C GLY A 288 20.39 -49.57 2.17
N SER A 289 20.91 -48.70 3.03
CA SER A 289 21.38 -49.08 4.37
C SER A 289 21.13 -48.04 5.45
N ARG A 290 21.66 -46.81 5.31
CA ARG A 290 21.60 -45.78 6.36
C ARG A 290 21.93 -44.39 5.86
N VAL A 291 21.56 -43.38 6.65
CA VAL A 291 22.02 -41.99 6.49
C VAL A 291 22.56 -41.45 7.81
N GLU A 292 23.71 -40.79 7.75
CA GLU A 292 24.36 -40.13 8.87
C GLU A 292 24.39 -38.61 8.64
N TYR A 293 24.08 -37.86 9.70
CA TYR A 293 24.08 -36.39 9.73
C TYR A 293 25.12 -35.91 10.74
N MET A 294 25.96 -34.97 10.35
CA MET A 294 26.80 -34.21 11.27
C MET A 294 26.43 -32.74 11.20
N VAL A 295 25.76 -32.25 12.24
CA VAL A 295 25.20 -30.90 12.32
C VAL A 295 26.03 -30.07 13.29
N LYS A 296 26.52 -28.93 12.82
CA LYS A 296 27.23 -27.92 13.62
C LYS A 296 26.35 -26.66 13.71
N VAL A 297 26.19 -26.12 14.92
CA VAL A 297 25.57 -24.82 15.17
C VAL A 297 26.61 -23.83 15.68
N ILE A 298 26.56 -22.57 15.19
CA ILE A 298 27.44 -21.48 15.61
C ILE A 298 26.60 -20.22 15.87
N ALA A 299 26.65 -19.68 17.08
CA ALA A 299 25.97 -18.45 17.46
C ALA A 299 26.81 -17.22 17.07
N GLN A 300 26.49 -16.52 15.97
CA GLN A 300 27.27 -15.40 15.46
C GLN A 300 26.91 -14.02 16.08
N PHE A 301 26.16 -14.00 17.20
CA PHE A 301 25.82 -12.78 17.93
C PHE A 301 26.73 -12.49 19.14
N LYS A 302 26.53 -11.32 19.76
CA LYS A 302 27.36 -10.78 20.85
C LYS A 302 27.42 -11.77 22.03
N ARG A 303 28.63 -12.08 22.53
CA ARG A 303 28.88 -13.02 23.64
C ARG A 303 28.12 -12.75 24.96
N ARG A 304 27.62 -11.53 25.15
CA ARG A 304 26.82 -11.11 26.33
C ARG A 304 25.31 -11.35 26.16
N SER A 305 24.87 -11.80 25.00
CA SER A 305 23.50 -12.16 24.67
C SER A 305 23.40 -13.68 24.54
N THR A 306 22.20 -14.22 24.78
CA THR A 306 21.89 -15.65 24.76
C THR A 306 20.61 -15.83 23.98
N ALA A 307 20.58 -16.78 23.04
CA ALA A 307 19.35 -17.24 22.43
C ALA A 307 18.69 -18.28 23.34
N ASN A 308 17.43 -18.08 23.67
CA ASN A 308 16.59 -19.00 24.41
C ASN A 308 15.86 -19.94 23.45
N ASN A 309 15.50 -21.13 23.95
CA ASN A 309 14.58 -22.07 23.31
C ASN A 309 14.90 -22.33 21.82
N VAL A 310 16.18 -22.53 21.51
CA VAL A 310 16.62 -22.74 20.12
C VAL A 310 16.19 -24.14 19.67
N GLU A 311 15.43 -24.22 18.58
CA GLU A 311 15.03 -25.49 17.96
C GLU A 311 15.50 -25.53 16.51
N ILE A 312 16.39 -26.47 16.20
CA ILE A 312 16.93 -26.69 14.86
C ILE A 312 16.20 -27.90 14.27
N TYR A 313 15.38 -27.66 13.24
CA TYR A 313 14.64 -28.69 12.51
C TYR A 313 15.46 -29.11 11.30
N VAL A 314 15.92 -30.36 11.30
CA VAL A 314 16.76 -30.93 10.22
C VAL A 314 15.94 -31.99 9.50
N PRO A 315 15.61 -31.79 8.21
CA PRO A 315 14.88 -32.77 7.43
C PRO A 315 15.63 -34.09 7.24
N VAL A 316 14.87 -35.18 7.26
CA VAL A 316 15.32 -36.55 6.96
C VAL A 316 14.38 -37.18 5.93
N PRO A 317 14.78 -38.27 5.26
CA PRO A 317 13.86 -39.05 4.45
C PRO A 317 12.63 -39.50 5.26
N ASP A 318 11.49 -39.56 4.59
CA ASP A 318 10.25 -40.15 5.08
C ASP A 318 10.39 -41.67 5.35
N ASP A 319 11.25 -42.34 4.58
CA ASP A 319 11.61 -43.75 4.78
C ASP A 319 12.64 -44.01 5.89
N ALA A 320 13.04 -43.00 6.67
CA ALA A 320 14.11 -43.12 7.68
C ALA A 320 13.66 -43.79 9.00
N ASP A 321 14.39 -44.83 9.41
CA ASP A 321 14.13 -45.61 10.63
C ASP A 321 15.26 -45.55 11.68
N SER A 322 15.10 -46.30 12.79
CA SER A 322 16.16 -46.58 13.78
C SER A 322 16.98 -45.36 14.26
N PRO A 323 16.33 -44.25 14.67
CA PRO A 323 17.02 -43.01 15.03
C PRO A 323 18.00 -43.18 16.20
N LYS A 324 19.24 -42.74 16.00
CA LYS A 324 20.30 -42.72 17.02
C LYS A 324 20.97 -41.35 17.05
N PHE A 325 20.94 -40.68 18.20
CA PHE A 325 21.44 -39.31 18.36
C PHE A 325 22.61 -39.23 19.34
N ARG A 326 23.55 -38.32 19.07
CA ARG A 326 24.64 -37.92 19.97
C ARG A 326 24.86 -36.41 19.88
N ALA A 327 24.31 -35.66 20.82
CA ALA A 327 24.49 -34.20 20.90
C ALA A 327 25.52 -33.81 21.96
N SER A 328 26.31 -32.75 21.70
CA SER A 328 27.21 -32.15 22.68
C SER A 328 26.53 -31.21 23.68
N THR A 329 25.29 -30.79 23.39
CA THR A 329 24.43 -30.02 24.30
C THR A 329 22.96 -30.20 23.91
N GLY A 330 22.04 -29.91 24.83
CA GLY A 330 20.59 -30.00 24.57
C GLY A 330 20.09 -31.42 24.37
N SER A 331 18.91 -31.55 23.76
CA SER A 331 18.21 -32.82 23.51
C SER A 331 17.80 -32.92 22.04
N VAL A 332 17.79 -34.13 21.47
CA VAL A 332 17.31 -34.38 20.10
C VAL A 332 16.10 -35.29 20.15
N GLN A 333 15.07 -34.95 19.37
CA GLN A 333 13.83 -35.72 19.23
C GLN A 333 13.55 -35.99 17.76
N TYR A 334 13.12 -37.22 17.41
CA TYR A 334 12.63 -37.53 16.07
C TYR A 334 11.16 -37.06 15.94
N ALA A 335 10.82 -36.43 14.82
CA ALA A 335 9.50 -35.92 14.48
C ALA A 335 9.08 -36.46 13.10
N PRO A 336 8.66 -37.75 13.01
CA PRO A 336 8.27 -38.36 11.74
C PRO A 336 7.04 -37.69 11.12
N ASP A 337 6.19 -37.06 11.93
CA ASP A 337 5.07 -36.19 11.51
C ASP A 337 5.51 -34.99 10.66
N LYS A 338 6.81 -34.69 10.62
CA LYS A 338 7.41 -33.55 9.91
C LYS A 338 8.60 -33.96 9.02
N ASN A 339 8.82 -35.26 8.82
CA ASN A 339 10.00 -35.82 8.13
C ASN A 339 11.31 -35.15 8.59
N ALA A 340 11.49 -35.01 9.91
CA ALA A 340 12.62 -34.27 10.49
C ALA A 340 13.02 -34.80 11.86
N PHE A 341 14.21 -34.43 12.33
CA PHE A 341 14.52 -34.41 13.76
C PHE A 341 14.70 -32.97 14.25
N VAL A 342 14.42 -32.75 15.53
CA VAL A 342 14.50 -31.45 16.19
C VAL A 342 15.57 -31.48 17.27
N TRP A 343 16.64 -30.71 17.08
CA TRP A 343 17.66 -30.49 18.11
C TRP A 343 17.31 -29.24 18.92
N LYS A 344 16.98 -29.43 20.20
CA LYS A 344 16.53 -28.39 21.13
C LYS A 344 17.64 -27.99 22.10
N ILE A 345 18.00 -26.71 22.12
CA ILE A 345 19.01 -26.12 23.00
C ILE A 345 18.35 -25.00 23.81
N LYS A 346 18.08 -25.24 25.09
CA LYS A 346 17.35 -24.31 25.97
C LYS A 346 18.00 -22.92 26.05
N GLN A 347 19.33 -22.86 26.08
CA GLN A 347 20.10 -21.61 26.05
C GLN A 347 21.38 -21.78 25.23
N LEU A 348 21.58 -20.90 24.25
CA LEU A 348 22.73 -20.83 23.36
C LEU A 348 23.39 -19.46 23.48
N ALA A 349 24.51 -19.37 24.21
CA ALA A 349 25.24 -18.11 24.41
C ALA A 349 25.99 -17.68 23.13
N GLY A 350 26.07 -16.37 22.89
CA GLY A 350 26.73 -15.81 21.70
C GLY A 350 28.21 -16.20 21.61
N GLY A 351 28.70 -16.46 20.40
CA GLY A 351 30.07 -16.91 20.14
C GLY A 351 30.40 -18.32 20.64
N LYS A 352 29.38 -19.15 20.95
CA LYS A 352 29.54 -20.59 21.14
C LYS A 352 29.26 -21.35 19.85
N GLU A 353 29.91 -22.51 19.73
CA GLU A 353 29.60 -23.53 18.75
C GLU A 353 29.35 -24.87 19.44
N PHE A 354 28.50 -25.70 18.84
CA PHE A 354 28.19 -27.05 19.31
C PHE A 354 28.00 -27.99 18.11
N LEU A 355 28.22 -29.29 18.33
CA LEU A 355 28.01 -30.34 17.33
C LEU A 355 27.01 -31.38 17.82
N MET A 356 26.31 -31.99 16.87
CA MET A 356 25.42 -33.12 17.08
C MET A 356 25.52 -34.07 15.89
N ARG A 357 25.46 -35.38 16.16
CA ARG A 357 25.40 -36.44 15.14
C ARG A 357 24.10 -37.21 15.25
N ALA A 358 23.49 -37.50 14.10
CA ALA A 358 22.33 -38.38 13.98
C ALA A 358 22.62 -39.51 12.99
N HIS A 359 22.03 -40.68 13.22
CA HIS A 359 22.08 -41.85 12.35
C HIS A 359 20.67 -42.41 12.22
N PHE A 360 20.24 -42.71 10.99
CA PHE A 360 18.99 -43.40 10.68
C PHE A 360 19.27 -44.60 9.77
N GLY A 361 18.49 -45.68 9.90
CA GLY A 361 18.44 -46.72 8.87
C GLY A 361 17.67 -46.23 7.65
N LEU A 362 17.93 -46.84 6.49
CA LEU A 362 17.17 -46.64 5.26
C LEU A 362 16.81 -48.00 4.65
N PRO A 363 15.58 -48.20 4.16
CA PRO A 363 15.17 -49.42 3.47
C PRO A 363 16.07 -49.78 2.28
N SER A 364 16.25 -51.09 2.06
CA SER A 364 17.03 -51.64 0.95
C SER A 364 16.30 -51.60 -0.41
N VAL A 365 15.05 -51.13 -0.44
CA VAL A 365 14.20 -51.02 -1.62
C VAL A 365 13.67 -49.60 -1.69
N LYS A 366 13.76 -48.95 -2.86
CA LYS A 366 13.15 -47.64 -3.14
C LYS A 366 12.27 -47.73 -4.38
N SER A 367 11.27 -46.86 -4.46
CA SER A 367 10.58 -46.51 -5.69
C SER A 367 11.41 -45.49 -6.48
N ASP A 368 11.69 -45.77 -7.75
CA ASP A 368 12.44 -44.85 -8.64
C ASP A 368 11.63 -43.61 -9.10
N SER A 369 10.41 -43.43 -8.58
CA SER A 369 9.43 -42.47 -9.08
C SER A 369 9.45 -41.08 -8.43
N GLU A 370 10.14 -40.90 -7.29
CA GLU A 370 10.09 -39.63 -6.55
C GLU A 370 11.43 -38.90 -6.46
N VAL A 371 11.42 -37.63 -6.90
CA VAL A 371 12.53 -36.70 -6.74
C VAL A 371 12.57 -36.24 -5.28
N GLU A 372 13.49 -36.81 -4.52
CA GLU A 372 13.81 -36.50 -3.10
C GLU A 372 13.67 -35.00 -2.76
N LYS A 373 12.52 -34.61 -2.18
CA LYS A 373 12.16 -33.21 -1.92
C LYS A 373 12.97 -32.64 -0.75
N ARG A 374 14.10 -32.00 -1.07
CA ARG A 374 15.01 -31.41 -0.08
C ARG A 374 14.45 -30.11 0.51
N ALA A 375 13.65 -30.25 1.56
CA ALA A 375 13.34 -29.14 2.46
C ALA A 375 14.63 -28.56 3.08
N PRO A 376 14.70 -27.24 3.33
CA PRO A 376 15.84 -26.63 4.02
C PRO A 376 15.76 -26.88 5.53
N ILE A 377 16.90 -26.73 6.21
CA ILE A 377 16.97 -26.71 7.67
C ILE A 377 16.33 -25.41 8.16
N THR A 378 15.39 -25.48 9.11
CA THR A 378 14.80 -24.28 9.73
C THR A 378 15.23 -24.15 11.19
N VAL A 379 15.34 -22.92 11.69
CA VAL A 379 15.81 -22.65 13.06
C VAL A 379 14.85 -21.68 13.75
N LYS A 380 14.27 -22.12 14.87
CA LYS A 380 13.51 -21.26 15.77
C LYS A 380 14.39 -20.79 16.91
N PHE A 381 14.25 -19.52 17.32
CA PHE A 381 15.01 -18.94 18.44
C PHE A 381 14.42 -17.62 18.93
N GLU A 382 14.72 -17.25 20.17
CA GLU A 382 14.43 -15.93 20.74
C GLU A 382 15.69 -15.36 21.41
N ILE A 383 16.09 -14.12 21.12
CA ILE A 383 17.19 -13.39 21.76
C ILE A 383 16.61 -12.14 22.44
N PRO A 384 16.39 -12.16 23.77
CA PRO A 384 15.90 -10.99 24.50
C PRO A 384 17.00 -9.93 24.68
N TYR A 385 16.58 -8.67 24.81
CA TYR A 385 17.41 -7.47 24.94
C TYR A 385 18.39 -7.28 23.78
N PHE A 386 18.00 -7.72 22.58
CA PHE A 386 18.80 -7.65 21.36
C PHE A 386 18.00 -7.04 20.20
N THR A 387 18.70 -6.29 19.34
CA THR A 387 18.21 -5.81 18.04
C THR A 387 19.28 -6.06 16.98
N VAL A 388 18.81 -6.37 15.78
CA VAL A 388 19.57 -6.66 14.56
C VAL A 388 19.76 -5.39 13.74
N SER A 389 18.68 -4.64 13.51
CA SER A 389 18.76 -3.36 12.79
C SER A 389 19.60 -2.34 13.56
N GLY A 390 19.53 -2.38 14.89
CA GLY A 390 20.00 -1.32 15.78
C GLY A 390 18.92 -0.30 16.15
N ILE A 391 17.64 -0.60 15.95
CA ILE A 391 16.51 0.23 16.39
C ILE A 391 16.58 0.56 17.89
N GLN A 392 16.23 1.80 18.23
CA GLN A 392 16.20 2.34 19.58
C GLN A 392 15.02 3.31 19.76
N VAL A 393 14.22 3.07 20.80
CA VAL A 393 13.26 4.04 21.33
C VAL A 393 14.06 5.11 22.08
N ARG A 394 14.12 6.32 21.52
CA ARG A 394 14.84 7.47 22.08
C ARG A 394 14.02 8.21 23.14
N TYR A 395 12.70 8.24 22.97
CA TYR A 395 11.74 8.73 23.95
C TYR A 395 10.34 8.19 23.63
N LEU A 396 9.51 8.08 24.67
CA LEU A 396 8.05 8.17 24.55
C LEU A 396 7.60 9.37 25.38
N LYS A 397 6.99 10.37 24.75
CA LYS A 397 6.36 11.49 25.45
C LYS A 397 4.87 11.22 25.55
N ILE A 398 4.34 11.22 26.76
CA ILE A 398 2.92 11.08 27.08
C ILE A 398 2.40 12.48 27.46
N VAL A 399 1.25 12.90 26.93
CA VAL A 399 0.63 14.20 27.21
C VAL A 399 -0.86 13.99 27.49
N GLU A 400 -1.31 14.35 28.69
CA GLU A 400 -2.71 14.28 29.11
C GLU A 400 -3.08 15.56 29.87
N LYS A 401 -4.32 16.04 29.73
CA LYS A 401 -4.86 17.26 30.35
C LYS A 401 -4.77 17.24 31.88
N SER A 402 -4.90 16.05 32.49
CA SER A 402 -4.77 15.85 33.95
C SER A 402 -3.32 15.84 34.45
N GLY A 403 -2.32 15.85 33.57
CA GLY A 403 -0.92 16.03 33.94
C GLY A 403 -0.27 14.91 34.75
N TYR A 404 -0.86 13.70 34.80
CA TYR A 404 -0.27 12.60 35.56
C TYR A 404 1.11 12.20 35.03
N GLN A 405 1.96 11.69 35.92
CA GLN A 405 3.17 10.96 35.53
C GLN A 405 2.80 9.52 35.15
N ALA A 406 3.40 9.03 34.07
CA ALA A 406 3.28 7.64 33.61
C ALA A 406 4.66 7.00 33.46
N LEU A 407 4.71 5.67 33.53
CA LEU A 407 5.94 4.87 33.47
C LEU A 407 6.05 4.15 32.11
N PRO A 408 6.91 4.64 31.19
CA PRO A 408 7.20 3.96 29.94
C PRO A 408 8.31 2.92 30.13
N TRP A 409 8.01 1.68 29.77
CA TRP A 409 8.92 0.53 29.74
C TRP A 409 9.18 0.13 28.29
N VAL A 410 10.40 -0.31 27.97
CA VAL A 410 10.72 -0.87 26.65
C VAL A 410 11.59 -2.12 26.78
N ARG A 411 11.26 -3.16 26.02
CA ARG A 411 12.13 -4.31 25.78
C ARG A 411 12.29 -4.56 24.29
N TYR A 412 13.41 -5.19 23.95
CA TYR A 412 13.79 -5.55 22.59
C TYR A 412 13.87 -7.07 22.50
N ILE A 413 13.31 -7.66 21.46
CA ILE A 413 13.30 -9.11 21.24
C ILE A 413 13.67 -9.36 19.78
N THR A 414 14.65 -10.20 19.52
CA THR A 414 14.95 -10.69 18.17
C THR A 414 14.56 -12.15 18.07
N GLN A 415 13.87 -12.56 17.02
CA GLN A 415 13.43 -13.94 16.81
C GLN A 415 13.65 -14.36 15.36
N ASN A 416 13.43 -15.64 15.05
CA ASN A 416 13.27 -16.07 13.66
C ASN A 416 11.98 -15.47 13.08
N GLY A 417 11.99 -15.13 11.80
CA GLY A 417 10.77 -15.05 11.00
C GLY A 417 10.38 -16.42 10.45
N ASP A 418 9.43 -16.42 9.53
CA ASP A 418 8.93 -17.64 8.88
C ASP A 418 9.99 -18.24 7.93
N ASP A 419 10.74 -17.38 7.23
CA ASP A 419 11.77 -17.76 6.26
C ASP A 419 13.20 -17.82 6.87
N TYR A 420 13.39 -18.27 8.12
CA TYR A 420 14.76 -18.51 8.65
C TYR A 420 15.24 -19.93 8.34
N SER A 421 15.95 -20.09 7.21
CA SER A 421 16.33 -21.40 6.68
C SER A 421 17.69 -21.46 5.99
N SER A 422 18.32 -22.63 6.06
CA SER A 422 19.60 -22.94 5.41
C SER A 422 19.49 -24.21 4.57
N ALA A 423 19.95 -24.15 3.33
CA ALA A 423 20.10 -25.34 2.51
C ALA A 423 21.20 -26.28 3.06
N MET A 424 21.10 -27.55 2.71
CA MET A 424 21.88 -28.65 3.29
C MET A 424 23.02 -29.06 2.35
N SER A 425 24.23 -29.23 2.90
CA SER A 425 25.44 -29.58 2.14
C SER A 425 25.70 -31.09 2.17
N ILE A 426 25.55 -31.76 1.02
CA ILE A 426 25.84 -33.20 0.90
C ILE A 426 27.30 -33.41 0.52
N HIS A 427 28.05 -34.14 1.35
CA HIS A 427 29.39 -34.59 1.00
C HIS A 427 29.29 -36.01 0.42
N ASN A 428 29.53 -36.18 -0.88
CA ASN A 428 29.48 -37.48 -1.53
C ASN A 428 30.92 -38.00 -1.77
N PRO A 429 31.45 -38.90 -0.92
CA PRO A 429 32.82 -39.40 -1.05
C PRO A 429 33.05 -40.21 -2.34
N TYR A 430 32.00 -40.64 -3.04
CA TYR A 430 32.09 -41.40 -4.30
C TYR A 430 32.06 -40.53 -5.56
N ARG A 431 32.20 -39.20 -5.45
CA ARG A 431 32.29 -38.29 -6.62
C ARG A 431 33.69 -37.73 -6.90
N GLY A 432 34.73 -38.37 -6.34
CA GLY A 432 36.14 -38.10 -6.66
C GLY A 432 36.70 -39.12 -7.66
N GLY A 433 36.75 -38.74 -8.94
CA GLY A 433 37.33 -39.56 -10.01
C GLY A 433 36.57 -39.41 -11.33
N LEU A 434 37.29 -39.50 -12.45
CA LEU A 434 36.78 -39.40 -13.84
C LEU A 434 36.05 -38.08 -14.17
N TYR A 435 36.81 -36.99 -14.31
CA TYR A 435 37.11 -36.38 -15.62
C TYR A 435 38.36 -35.49 -15.48
N GLY A 436 39.21 -35.45 -16.53
CA GLY A 436 40.51 -34.77 -16.49
C GLY A 436 40.47 -33.27 -16.80
N ASP A 437 41.61 -32.61 -16.63
CA ASP A 437 41.75 -31.15 -16.79
C ASP A 437 41.31 -30.62 -18.17
N GLY A 438 40.53 -29.53 -18.14
CA GLY A 438 40.19 -28.71 -19.30
C GLY A 438 40.49 -27.24 -18.99
N ALA A 439 41.44 -26.65 -19.72
CA ALA A 439 41.86 -25.26 -19.51
C ALA A 439 40.76 -24.24 -19.93
N PRO A 440 40.72 -23.04 -19.32
CA PRO A 440 39.64 -22.07 -19.58
C PRO A 440 39.76 -21.43 -20.97
N LEU A 441 38.64 -21.38 -21.70
CA LEU A 441 38.53 -20.66 -22.97
C LEU A 441 38.01 -19.23 -22.77
N SER A 442 38.58 -18.31 -23.55
CA SER A 442 38.34 -16.87 -23.48
C SER A 442 37.44 -16.35 -24.61
N ALA A 443 36.65 -15.31 -24.30
CA ALA A 443 36.12 -14.23 -25.14
C ALA A 443 35.81 -14.48 -26.65
N PRO A 444 34.57 -14.20 -27.13
CA PRO A 444 34.27 -14.21 -28.56
C PRO A 444 34.89 -13.00 -29.29
N LEU A 445 35.40 -13.24 -30.50
CA LEU A 445 35.91 -12.21 -31.43
C LEU A 445 34.86 -11.85 -32.49
N ALA A 446 35.05 -10.69 -33.13
CA ALA A 446 34.14 -10.09 -34.12
C ALA A 446 34.65 -10.23 -35.58
N HIS A 447 34.01 -9.48 -36.49
CA HIS A 447 34.29 -9.26 -37.94
C HIS A 447 33.50 -10.16 -38.93
N PRO A 448 33.25 -9.69 -40.19
CA PRO A 448 33.07 -8.30 -40.66
C PRO A 448 31.82 -8.09 -41.56
N VAL A 449 31.57 -6.84 -41.98
CA VAL A 449 30.64 -6.45 -43.08
C VAL A 449 31.49 -5.95 -44.26
N PRO A 450 31.05 -6.04 -45.55
CA PRO A 450 30.52 -4.81 -46.20
C PRO A 450 29.55 -4.98 -47.40
N HIS A 451 28.99 -3.83 -47.84
CA HIS A 451 28.47 -3.45 -49.18
C HIS A 451 27.01 -3.76 -49.66
N GLN A 452 26.30 -2.66 -49.93
CA GLN A 452 25.24 -2.41 -50.94
C GLN A 452 25.90 -1.88 -52.25
N PRO A 453 25.27 -1.86 -53.47
CA PRO A 453 24.23 -0.85 -53.82
C PRO A 453 23.19 -1.13 -54.97
N VAL A 454 22.02 -0.45 -54.83
CA VAL A 454 21.16 0.18 -55.89
C VAL A 454 20.24 -0.68 -56.82
N PRO A 455 18.94 -0.30 -57.01
CA PRO A 455 17.99 -0.85 -58.00
C PRO A 455 17.91 0.09 -59.25
N PRO A 456 16.80 0.61 -59.89
CA PRO A 456 15.32 0.56 -59.68
C PRO A 456 14.48 0.02 -60.89
N PHE A 457 13.14 -0.05 -60.77
CA PHE A 457 12.18 0.16 -61.89
C PHE A 457 10.78 0.62 -61.37
N LEU A 458 10.09 1.44 -62.15
CA LEU A 458 8.78 2.11 -61.93
C LEU A 458 8.21 2.53 -63.31
N PRO A 459 6.98 3.07 -63.45
CA PRO A 459 5.68 2.74 -62.82
C PRO A 459 4.54 2.63 -63.88
N THR A 460 3.27 2.45 -63.44
CA THR A 460 2.08 2.94 -64.18
C THR A 460 0.99 3.43 -63.22
N ASN A 461 0.16 4.38 -63.67
CA ASN A 461 -0.75 5.17 -62.83
C ASN A 461 -2.16 4.58 -62.69
N ASN A 462 -2.86 4.90 -61.59
CA ASN A 462 -4.01 5.82 -61.68
C ASN A 462 -4.51 6.33 -60.31
N ALA A 463 -5.36 7.38 -60.36
CA ALA A 463 -6.04 8.08 -59.27
C ALA A 463 -5.15 8.90 -58.29
N GLN A 464 -5.14 10.22 -58.49
CA GLN A 464 -4.74 11.20 -57.48
C GLN A 464 -5.96 11.59 -56.62
N LEU A 465 -5.80 11.57 -55.30
CA LEU A 465 -6.53 12.38 -54.32
C LEU A 465 -5.58 12.60 -53.13
N GLY A 466 -5.62 13.76 -52.47
CA GLY A 466 -4.46 14.28 -51.72
C GLY A 466 -4.27 13.74 -50.31
N GLN A 467 -3.28 12.87 -50.09
CA GLN A 467 -2.78 12.49 -48.74
C GLN A 467 -1.25 12.35 -48.68
N PRO A 468 -0.52 13.38 -48.19
CA PRO A 468 0.92 13.27 -47.88
C PRO A 468 1.24 13.37 -46.37
N GLU A 469 0.27 13.74 -45.52
CA GLU A 469 0.45 14.03 -44.09
C GLU A 469 -0.16 12.92 -43.22
N ASP A 470 -1.44 12.58 -43.46
CA ASP A 470 -2.21 11.57 -42.72
C ASP A 470 -1.45 10.25 -42.52
N GLY A 471 -0.87 9.70 -43.60
CA GLY A 471 -0.11 8.45 -43.55
C GLY A 471 1.10 8.49 -42.60
N LYS A 472 1.67 9.68 -42.35
CA LYS A 472 2.74 9.88 -41.35
C LYS A 472 2.18 9.92 -39.94
N ILE A 473 0.98 10.48 -39.73
CA ILE A 473 0.29 10.45 -38.43
C ILE A 473 -0.10 9.01 -38.08
N TYR A 474 -0.69 8.26 -39.02
CA TYR A 474 -1.03 6.85 -38.80
C TYR A 474 0.21 5.98 -38.52
N ALA A 475 1.33 6.20 -39.23
CA ALA A 475 2.59 5.52 -38.91
C ALA A 475 3.07 5.83 -37.48
N LEU A 476 3.11 7.10 -37.09
CA LEU A 476 3.49 7.52 -35.73
C LEU A 476 2.53 6.98 -34.65
N VAL A 477 1.24 6.79 -34.96
CA VAL A 477 0.29 6.17 -34.02
C VAL A 477 0.56 4.67 -33.90
N ILE A 478 0.92 3.96 -34.98
CA ILE A 478 1.36 2.56 -34.92
C ILE A 478 2.66 2.43 -34.10
N ASP A 479 3.61 3.37 -34.26
CA ASP A 479 4.85 3.42 -33.48
C ASP A 479 4.64 3.62 -31.97
N LEU A 480 3.47 4.10 -31.50
CA LEU A 480 3.18 4.12 -30.06
C LEU A 480 3.07 2.71 -29.45
N MET A 481 2.80 1.68 -30.25
CA MET A 481 2.66 0.31 -29.75
C MET A 481 4.01 -0.31 -29.39
N ASP A 482 5.03 -0.17 -30.24
CA ASP A 482 6.38 -0.72 -30.01
C ASP A 482 7.12 0.09 -28.92
N PRO A 483 7.52 -0.51 -27.78
CA PRO A 483 8.30 0.17 -26.74
C PRO A 483 9.60 0.84 -27.23
N ASN A 484 10.16 0.41 -28.36
CA ASN A 484 11.40 0.96 -28.92
C ASN A 484 11.20 2.28 -29.68
N THR A 485 10.11 2.43 -30.44
CA THR A 485 9.82 3.65 -31.23
C THR A 485 8.88 4.62 -30.51
N ARG A 486 8.08 4.14 -29.55
CA ARG A 486 7.08 4.90 -28.79
C ARG A 486 7.57 6.23 -28.24
N GLU A 487 8.79 6.34 -27.71
CA GLU A 487 9.27 7.61 -27.13
C GLU A 487 9.47 8.71 -28.17
N ALA A 488 9.95 8.35 -29.38
CA ALA A 488 10.03 9.27 -30.51
C ALA A 488 8.62 9.61 -31.06
N ALA A 489 7.74 8.62 -31.15
CA ALA A 489 6.36 8.81 -31.57
C ALA A 489 5.56 9.75 -30.64
N LEU A 490 5.67 9.56 -29.32
CA LEU A 490 5.11 10.47 -28.31
C LEU A 490 5.59 11.91 -28.52
N LEU A 491 6.90 12.09 -28.74
CA LEU A 491 7.49 13.41 -28.95
C LEU A 491 6.96 14.09 -30.22
N GLU A 492 6.91 13.39 -31.36
CA GLU A 492 6.43 13.99 -32.61
C GLU A 492 4.92 14.20 -32.64
N LEU A 493 4.11 13.26 -32.16
CA LEU A 493 2.66 13.44 -32.06
C LEU A 493 2.32 14.58 -31.10
N SER A 494 3.00 14.69 -29.96
CA SER A 494 2.73 15.78 -29.00
C SER A 494 3.05 17.17 -29.56
N LYS A 495 3.97 17.31 -30.53
CA LYS A 495 4.21 18.56 -31.28
C LYS A 495 3.11 18.85 -32.29
N LYS A 496 2.63 17.83 -33.01
CA LYS A 496 1.63 17.94 -34.09
C LYS A 496 0.19 17.98 -33.60
N ARG A 497 -0.05 17.82 -32.30
CA ARG A 497 -1.39 17.74 -31.66
C ARG A 497 -2.33 18.93 -31.91
N GLU A 498 -1.80 20.06 -32.36
CA GLU A 498 -2.52 21.31 -32.69
C GLU A 498 -2.57 21.58 -34.21
N GLN A 499 -2.13 20.61 -35.03
CA GLN A 499 -2.06 20.68 -36.50
C GLN A 499 -2.93 19.62 -37.20
N TYR A 500 -3.50 18.68 -36.43
CA TYR A 500 -4.32 17.58 -36.94
C TYR A 500 -5.53 17.40 -36.02
N ASP A 501 -6.66 17.99 -36.39
CA ASP A 501 -7.85 18.09 -35.53
C ASP A 501 -8.40 16.71 -35.15
N ASP A 502 -8.39 15.75 -36.08
CA ASP A 502 -8.85 14.38 -35.89
C ASP A 502 -7.93 13.52 -34.99
N LEU A 503 -6.80 14.05 -34.49
CA LEU A 503 -5.85 13.27 -33.68
C LEU A 503 -6.52 12.64 -32.45
N ALA A 504 -7.46 13.34 -31.84
CA ALA A 504 -8.20 12.83 -30.69
C ALA A 504 -9.06 11.59 -31.03
N LEU A 505 -9.66 11.56 -32.23
CA LEU A 505 -10.41 10.41 -32.74
C LEU A 505 -9.46 9.26 -33.07
N VAL A 506 -8.38 9.53 -33.81
CA VAL A 506 -7.40 8.51 -34.20
C VAL A 506 -6.75 7.85 -32.98
N LEU A 507 -6.34 8.63 -31.96
CA LEU A 507 -5.77 8.10 -30.71
C LEU A 507 -6.76 7.24 -29.91
N TRP A 508 -8.05 7.61 -29.91
CA TRP A 508 -9.07 6.90 -29.12
C TRP A 508 -9.53 5.60 -29.79
N HIS A 509 -9.74 5.63 -31.11
CA HIS A 509 -10.29 4.49 -31.86
C HIS A 509 -9.23 3.51 -32.38
N SER A 510 -7.95 3.89 -32.37
CA SER A 510 -6.85 2.97 -32.70
C SER A 510 -6.60 1.95 -31.60
N PHE A 511 -6.54 0.67 -31.97
CA PHE A 511 -6.36 -0.45 -31.04
C PHE A 511 -5.07 -0.32 -30.21
N GLY A 512 -5.18 -0.52 -28.89
CA GLY A 512 -4.04 -0.55 -27.96
C GLY A 512 -3.46 0.80 -27.55
N ILE A 513 -3.77 1.90 -28.24
CA ILE A 513 -3.16 3.22 -28.00
C ILE A 513 -3.49 3.79 -26.63
N MET A 514 -4.77 3.79 -26.22
CA MET A 514 -5.16 4.29 -24.89
C MET A 514 -4.52 3.47 -23.74
N PRO A 515 -4.48 2.12 -23.79
CA PRO A 515 -3.63 1.31 -22.89
C PRO A 515 -2.13 1.67 -22.93
N ALA A 516 -1.54 1.94 -24.08
CA ALA A 516 -0.13 2.32 -24.18
C ALA A 516 0.14 3.67 -23.49
N LEU A 517 -0.72 4.69 -23.70
CA LEU A 517 -0.61 5.98 -23.00
C LEU A 517 -0.81 5.86 -21.49
N LEU A 518 -1.68 4.94 -21.03
CA LEU A 518 -1.83 4.60 -19.61
C LEU A 518 -0.60 3.86 -19.04
N GLN A 519 0.02 2.97 -19.82
CA GLN A 519 1.24 2.27 -19.41
C GLN A 519 2.37 3.25 -19.10
N GLU A 520 2.55 4.27 -19.94
CA GLU A 520 3.54 5.34 -19.72
C GLU A 520 3.27 6.10 -18.41
N ILE A 521 2.01 6.44 -18.13
CA ILE A 521 1.60 7.12 -16.88
C ILE A 521 1.89 6.25 -15.65
N VAL A 522 1.46 4.99 -15.65
CA VAL A 522 1.64 4.07 -14.51
C VAL A 522 3.12 3.73 -14.29
N SER A 523 3.95 3.71 -15.34
CA SER A 523 5.39 3.46 -15.23
C SER A 523 6.13 4.45 -14.30
N VAL A 524 5.57 5.65 -14.11
CA VAL A 524 6.15 6.70 -13.28
C VAL A 524 5.76 6.59 -11.81
N TYR A 525 4.71 5.84 -11.45
CA TYR A 525 4.22 5.77 -10.06
C TYR A 525 5.32 5.38 -9.04
N PRO A 526 6.23 4.40 -9.30
CA PRO A 526 7.33 4.07 -8.40
C PRO A 526 8.40 5.18 -8.23
N LEU A 527 8.39 6.21 -9.07
CA LEU A 527 9.32 7.34 -9.04
C LEU A 527 8.73 8.58 -8.34
N LEU A 528 7.47 8.51 -7.90
CA LEU A 528 6.79 9.61 -7.19
C LEU A 528 7.15 9.64 -5.70
N SER A 529 7.32 8.47 -5.08
CA SER A 529 7.69 8.30 -3.68
C SER A 529 8.55 7.03 -3.50
N PRO A 530 9.84 7.15 -3.14
CA PRO A 530 10.62 8.39 -3.00
C PRO A 530 10.73 9.17 -4.33
N PRO A 531 10.89 10.51 -4.28
CA PRO A 531 10.72 11.38 -5.44
C PRO A 531 11.93 11.38 -6.41
N ASN A 532 12.13 10.27 -7.12
CA ASN A 532 13.26 9.98 -8.01
C ASN A 532 13.03 10.33 -9.49
N LEU A 533 11.99 11.10 -9.82
CA LEU A 533 11.65 11.46 -11.19
C LEU A 533 12.74 12.31 -11.89
N THR A 534 13.35 11.77 -12.94
CA THR A 534 14.29 12.51 -13.79
C THR A 534 13.57 13.40 -14.81
N ALA A 535 14.28 14.42 -15.32
CA ALA A 535 13.74 15.29 -16.37
C ALA A 535 13.40 14.54 -17.67
N HIS A 536 14.15 13.48 -18.01
CA HIS A 536 13.90 12.64 -19.17
C HIS A 536 12.56 11.92 -19.08
N VAL A 537 12.34 11.19 -17.97
CA VAL A 537 11.10 10.44 -17.73
C VAL A 537 9.91 11.38 -17.56
N SER A 538 10.09 12.53 -16.91
CA SER A 538 9.09 13.59 -16.83
C SER A 538 8.67 14.10 -18.22
N ASN A 539 9.62 14.44 -19.10
CA ASN A 539 9.31 14.90 -20.46
C ASN A 539 8.56 13.82 -21.26
N ARG A 540 9.02 12.57 -21.24
CA ARG A 540 8.39 11.42 -21.92
C ARG A 540 6.91 11.27 -21.54
N VAL A 541 6.59 11.31 -20.25
CA VAL A 541 5.20 11.18 -19.78
C VAL A 541 4.40 12.47 -19.96
N CYS A 542 5.01 13.66 -19.87
CA CYS A 542 4.35 14.90 -20.27
C CYS A 542 3.94 14.91 -21.76
N ASN A 543 4.68 14.25 -22.65
CA ASN A 543 4.25 14.07 -24.04
C ASN A 543 3.00 13.17 -24.13
N ALA A 544 2.95 12.06 -23.39
CA ALA A 544 1.76 11.20 -23.32
C ALA A 544 0.54 11.93 -22.73
N LEU A 545 0.74 12.73 -21.67
CA LEU A 545 -0.28 13.59 -21.08
C LEU A 545 -0.79 14.66 -22.06
N ALA A 546 0.07 15.21 -22.92
CA ALA A 546 -0.35 16.15 -23.96
C ALA A 546 -1.25 15.49 -25.03
N LEU A 547 -1.06 14.20 -25.32
CA LEU A 547 -1.97 13.44 -26.19
C LEU A 547 -3.31 13.16 -25.49
N LEU A 548 -3.30 12.79 -24.20
CA LEU A 548 -4.52 12.68 -23.40
C LEU A 548 -5.25 14.03 -23.25
N GLN A 549 -4.53 15.16 -23.24
CA GLN A 549 -5.14 16.50 -23.23
C GLN A 549 -5.95 16.76 -24.49
N CYS A 550 -5.49 16.33 -25.67
CA CYS A 550 -6.25 16.43 -26.91
C CYS A 550 -7.51 15.57 -26.86
N VAL A 551 -7.40 14.30 -26.46
CA VAL A 551 -8.54 13.37 -26.25
C VAL A 551 -9.58 13.95 -25.28
N ALA A 552 -9.14 14.54 -24.17
CA ALA A 552 -9.97 15.20 -23.18
C ALA A 552 -10.63 16.51 -23.68
N SER A 553 -10.03 17.15 -24.69
CA SER A 553 -10.51 18.42 -25.26
C SER A 553 -11.50 18.26 -26.42
N HIS A 554 -11.54 17.09 -27.07
CA HIS A 554 -12.36 16.83 -28.25
C HIS A 554 -13.78 16.38 -27.88
N GLN A 555 -14.79 16.83 -28.63
CA GLN A 555 -16.20 16.76 -28.18
C GLN A 555 -16.70 15.32 -28.01
N GLU A 556 -16.41 14.43 -28.96
CA GLU A 556 -16.89 13.04 -28.96
C GLU A 556 -16.16 12.17 -27.93
N THR A 557 -14.83 12.27 -27.86
CA THR A 557 -14.00 11.39 -27.01
C THR A 557 -13.97 11.82 -25.55
N ARG A 558 -14.26 13.09 -25.24
CA ARG A 558 -14.31 13.63 -23.87
C ARG A 558 -15.24 12.84 -22.94
N GLN A 559 -16.45 12.49 -23.39
CA GLN A 559 -17.38 11.72 -22.54
C GLN A 559 -16.93 10.25 -22.39
N LEU A 560 -16.30 9.68 -23.42
CA LEU A 560 -15.74 8.33 -23.36
C LEU A 560 -14.52 8.27 -22.41
N PHE A 561 -13.68 9.31 -22.42
CA PHE A 561 -12.54 9.51 -21.52
C PHE A 561 -12.96 9.62 -20.04
N LEU A 562 -14.07 10.33 -19.77
CA LEU A 562 -14.70 10.36 -18.44
C LEU A 562 -15.25 8.99 -18.04
N ASN A 563 -16.04 8.35 -18.91
CA ASN A 563 -16.66 7.05 -18.64
C ASN A 563 -15.60 5.95 -18.38
N ALA A 564 -14.45 6.03 -19.04
CA ALA A 564 -13.29 5.16 -18.82
C ALA A 564 -12.49 5.48 -17.53
N HIS A 565 -12.90 6.48 -16.75
CA HIS A 565 -12.28 6.90 -15.48
C HIS A 565 -10.78 7.30 -15.59
N ILE A 566 -10.29 7.56 -16.82
CA ILE A 566 -8.91 7.93 -17.11
C ILE A 566 -8.39 9.14 -16.30
N PRO A 567 -9.19 10.19 -16.00
CA PRO A 567 -8.72 11.31 -15.17
C PRO A 567 -8.11 10.88 -13.82
N LEU A 568 -8.57 9.79 -13.21
CA LEU A 568 -8.10 9.33 -11.90
C LEU A 568 -6.62 8.93 -11.91
N PHE A 569 -6.09 8.46 -13.04
CA PHE A 569 -4.67 8.11 -13.20
C PHE A 569 -3.73 9.32 -13.06
N LEU A 570 -4.26 10.54 -13.10
CA LEU A 570 -3.49 11.79 -12.95
C LEU A 570 -3.39 12.24 -11.49
N TYR A 571 -4.20 11.68 -10.59
CA TYR A 571 -4.31 12.15 -9.21
C TYR A 571 -3.05 11.86 -8.40
N PRO A 572 -2.33 10.73 -8.57
CA PRO A 572 -1.00 10.53 -7.99
C PRO A 572 0.01 11.62 -8.38
N PHE A 573 -0.03 12.12 -9.63
CA PHE A 573 0.84 13.22 -10.06
C PHE A 573 0.47 14.54 -9.38
N LEU A 574 -0.83 14.87 -9.34
CA LEU A 574 -1.36 16.02 -8.59
C LEU A 574 -1.12 15.92 -7.07
N ASN A 575 -0.89 14.71 -6.55
CA ASN A 575 -0.60 14.51 -5.14
C ASN A 575 0.85 14.83 -4.73
N THR A 576 1.77 14.98 -5.70
CA THR A 576 3.20 15.16 -5.41
C THR A 576 3.53 16.50 -4.74
N THR A 577 4.43 16.45 -3.75
CA THR A 577 4.87 17.58 -2.93
C THR A 577 6.23 18.17 -3.36
N SER A 578 7.04 17.38 -4.07
CA SER A 578 8.38 17.77 -4.53
C SER A 578 8.35 19.02 -5.42
N LYS A 579 9.16 20.04 -5.08
CA LYS A 579 9.24 21.31 -5.81
C LYS A 579 10.28 21.33 -6.94
N THR A 580 10.86 20.19 -7.31
CA THR A 580 11.84 20.14 -8.41
C THR A 580 11.16 20.29 -9.77
N ARG A 581 11.90 20.80 -10.77
CA ARG A 581 11.37 21.11 -12.11
C ARG A 581 10.62 19.95 -12.80
N PRO A 582 11.05 18.66 -12.71
CA PRO A 582 10.29 17.53 -13.25
C PRO A 582 8.89 17.38 -12.60
N PHE A 583 8.77 17.58 -11.29
CA PHE A 583 7.51 17.44 -10.56
C PHE A 583 6.57 18.65 -10.73
N GLU A 584 7.09 19.87 -10.83
CA GLU A 584 6.26 21.02 -11.28
C GLU A 584 5.75 20.82 -12.70
N TYR A 585 6.60 20.35 -13.64
CA TYR A 585 6.18 20.14 -15.03
C TYR A 585 5.13 19.02 -15.15
N LEU A 586 5.33 17.88 -14.47
CA LEU A 586 4.35 16.79 -14.43
C LEU A 586 3.00 17.22 -13.87
N ARG A 587 2.98 17.99 -12.77
CA ARG A 587 1.74 18.54 -12.19
C ARG A 587 1.07 19.54 -13.14
N LEU A 588 1.83 20.44 -13.76
CA LEU A 588 1.30 21.42 -14.71
C LEU A 588 0.66 20.74 -15.93
N THR A 589 1.29 19.72 -16.52
CA THR A 589 0.71 18.99 -17.66
C THR A 589 -0.51 18.18 -17.23
N SER A 590 -0.48 17.57 -16.03
CA SER A 590 -1.64 16.84 -15.47
C SER A 590 -2.85 17.75 -15.25
N LEU A 591 -2.63 18.95 -14.68
CA LEU A 591 -3.65 20.00 -14.60
C LEU A 591 -4.10 20.49 -15.97
N GLY A 592 -3.24 20.43 -17.00
CA GLY A 592 -3.62 20.73 -18.39
C GLY A 592 -4.71 19.80 -18.92
N VAL A 593 -4.66 18.50 -18.61
CA VAL A 593 -5.70 17.52 -19.00
C VAL A 593 -7.02 17.80 -18.27
N ILE A 594 -7.00 17.96 -16.95
CA ILE A 594 -8.21 18.28 -16.17
C ILE A 594 -8.78 19.65 -16.59
N GLY A 595 -7.90 20.62 -16.83
CA GLY A 595 -8.24 21.94 -17.34
C GLY A 595 -8.91 21.90 -18.71
N ALA A 596 -8.54 20.96 -19.59
CA ALA A 596 -9.21 20.77 -20.88
C ALA A 596 -10.65 20.26 -20.71
N LEU A 597 -10.87 19.27 -19.84
CA LEU A 597 -12.22 18.73 -19.55
C LEU A 597 -13.19 19.83 -19.11
N VAL A 598 -12.76 20.72 -18.20
CA VAL A 598 -13.58 21.82 -17.68
C VAL A 598 -13.54 23.08 -18.55
N LYS A 599 -12.80 23.10 -19.67
CA LYS A 599 -12.68 24.30 -20.53
C LYS A 599 -13.96 24.60 -21.30
N GLN A 600 -14.65 23.57 -21.79
CA GLN A 600 -15.83 23.69 -22.65
C GLN A 600 -17.03 24.33 -21.92
N ASN A 601 -18.16 24.46 -22.61
CA ASN A 601 -19.37 25.13 -22.10
C ASN A 601 -20.36 24.15 -21.46
N ASP A 602 -20.59 22.99 -22.08
CA ASP A 602 -21.42 21.92 -21.51
C ASP A 602 -20.53 20.95 -20.71
N ASN A 603 -20.52 21.12 -19.39
CA ASN A 603 -19.61 20.44 -18.47
C ASN A 603 -20.29 19.80 -17.25
N THR A 604 -21.62 19.87 -17.07
CA THR A 604 -22.21 19.46 -15.79
C THR A 604 -21.97 17.97 -15.48
N THR A 605 -21.82 17.10 -16.49
CA THR A 605 -21.31 15.72 -16.32
C THR A 605 -19.86 15.67 -15.83
N VAL A 606 -18.98 16.50 -16.41
CA VAL A 606 -17.58 16.69 -15.98
C VAL A 606 -17.52 17.14 -14.52
N ILE A 607 -18.31 18.16 -14.16
CA ILE A 607 -18.33 18.72 -12.81
C ILE A 607 -18.86 17.67 -11.81
N HIS A 608 -19.95 16.97 -12.12
CA HIS A 608 -20.47 15.91 -11.24
C HIS A 608 -19.43 14.80 -11.00
N PHE A 609 -18.75 14.33 -12.05
CA PHE A 609 -17.63 13.37 -11.93
C PHE A 609 -16.51 13.93 -11.04
N LEU A 610 -16.11 15.18 -11.26
CA LEU A 610 -15.06 15.84 -10.49
C LEU A 610 -15.44 16.03 -9.01
N LEU A 611 -16.70 16.35 -8.70
CA LEU A 611 -17.19 16.50 -7.32
C LEU A 611 -17.26 15.19 -6.53
N SER A 612 -17.34 14.04 -7.22
CA SER A 612 -17.19 12.71 -6.62
C SER A 612 -15.72 12.29 -6.39
N THR A 613 -14.76 13.20 -6.49
CA THR A 613 -13.31 12.92 -6.38
C THR A 613 -12.55 14.00 -5.61
N GLU A 614 -11.29 13.72 -5.25
CA GLU A 614 -10.43 14.61 -4.44
C GLU A 614 -9.88 15.85 -5.17
N ILE A 615 -10.38 16.20 -6.37
CA ILE A 615 -9.78 17.26 -7.19
C ILE A 615 -9.78 18.65 -6.52
N ILE A 616 -10.77 18.95 -5.68
CA ILE A 616 -10.83 20.24 -4.97
C ILE A 616 -9.67 20.34 -3.95
N PRO A 617 -9.48 19.42 -2.99
CA PRO A 617 -8.28 19.36 -2.15
C PRO A 617 -6.96 19.42 -2.93
N LEU A 618 -6.83 18.65 -4.02
CA LEU A 618 -5.62 18.62 -4.85
C LEU A 618 -5.32 19.99 -5.48
N CYS A 619 -6.32 20.62 -6.10
CA CYS A 619 -6.18 21.96 -6.67
C CYS A 619 -5.89 23.03 -5.61
N LEU A 620 -6.54 22.99 -4.44
CA LEU A 620 -6.31 23.95 -3.36
C LEU A 620 -4.87 23.91 -2.84
N ARG A 621 -4.30 22.72 -2.61
CA ARG A 621 -2.89 22.60 -2.20
C ARG A 621 -1.92 23.11 -3.28
N ILE A 622 -2.22 22.91 -4.57
CA ILE A 622 -1.40 23.44 -5.66
C ILE A 622 -1.54 24.96 -5.79
N MET A 623 -2.74 25.52 -5.61
CA MET A 623 -3.00 26.97 -5.53
C MET A 623 -2.20 27.64 -4.41
N GLU A 624 -1.99 26.94 -3.29
CA GLU A 624 -1.17 27.42 -2.18
C GLU A 624 0.35 27.28 -2.44
N THR A 625 0.81 26.13 -2.94
CA THR A 625 2.24 25.74 -2.86
C THR A 625 3.01 25.59 -4.18
N GLY A 626 2.33 25.52 -5.32
CA GLY A 626 2.94 25.30 -6.64
C GLY A 626 3.47 26.57 -7.31
N SER A 627 4.09 26.42 -8.49
CA SER A 627 4.52 27.55 -9.34
C SER A 627 3.34 28.37 -9.89
N GLU A 628 3.58 29.62 -10.32
CA GLU A 628 2.51 30.54 -10.79
C GLU A 628 1.64 29.96 -11.91
N LEU A 629 2.25 29.20 -12.83
CA LEU A 629 1.55 28.47 -13.89
C LEU A 629 0.65 27.37 -13.31
N SER A 630 1.18 26.51 -12.43
CA SER A 630 0.41 25.47 -11.72
C SER A 630 -0.76 26.08 -10.93
N LYS A 631 -0.51 27.17 -10.20
CA LYS A 631 -1.53 27.95 -9.48
C LYS A 631 -2.62 28.47 -10.44
N THR A 632 -2.24 28.99 -11.61
CA THR A 632 -3.16 29.56 -12.61
C THR A 632 -4.11 28.49 -13.18
N VAL A 633 -3.61 27.30 -13.50
CA VAL A 633 -4.47 26.22 -14.02
C VAL A 633 -5.34 25.63 -12.90
N ALA A 634 -4.81 25.45 -11.69
CA ALA A 634 -5.57 24.94 -10.55
C ALA A 634 -6.72 25.89 -10.15
N ILE A 635 -6.49 27.21 -10.07
CA ILE A 635 -7.57 28.16 -9.79
C ILE A 635 -8.56 28.29 -10.96
N PHE A 636 -8.14 28.11 -12.21
CA PHE A 636 -9.07 28.03 -13.35
C PHE A 636 -10.03 26.84 -13.22
N ILE A 637 -9.55 25.67 -12.78
CA ILE A 637 -10.38 24.48 -12.52
C ILE A 637 -11.37 24.76 -11.37
N VAL A 638 -10.90 25.31 -10.25
CA VAL A 638 -11.77 25.67 -9.11
C VAL A 638 -12.79 26.74 -9.50
N GLN A 639 -12.42 27.74 -10.32
CA GLN A 639 -13.33 28.74 -10.84
C GLN A 639 -14.39 28.13 -11.77
N LYS A 640 -14.03 27.14 -12.60
CA LYS A 640 -14.99 26.41 -13.45
C LYS A 640 -15.97 25.56 -12.62
N ILE A 641 -15.52 24.97 -11.51
CA ILE A 641 -16.41 24.29 -10.56
C ILE A 641 -17.37 25.29 -9.88
N LEU A 642 -16.87 26.47 -9.44
CA LEU A 642 -17.69 27.53 -8.85
C LEU A 642 -18.65 28.24 -9.84
N LEU A 643 -18.49 28.03 -11.14
CA LEU A 643 -19.44 28.54 -12.14
C LEU A 643 -20.67 27.62 -12.29
N ASP A 644 -20.53 26.31 -12.05
CA ASP A 644 -21.65 25.36 -12.04
C ASP A 644 -22.40 25.42 -10.69
N GLU A 645 -23.72 25.40 -10.72
CA GLU A 645 -24.56 25.51 -9.51
C GLU A 645 -24.39 24.31 -8.56
N THR A 646 -24.09 23.11 -9.09
CA THR A 646 -23.77 21.92 -8.30
C THR A 646 -22.45 22.12 -7.56
N GLY A 647 -21.44 22.69 -8.23
CA GLY A 647 -20.12 22.96 -7.66
C GLY A 647 -20.14 24.07 -6.62
N LEU A 648 -20.86 25.17 -6.88
CA LEU A 648 -21.11 26.23 -5.91
C LEU A 648 -21.86 25.69 -4.68
N THR A 649 -22.93 24.91 -4.89
CA THR A 649 -23.69 24.28 -3.80
C THR A 649 -22.82 23.31 -2.99
N TYR A 650 -22.01 22.48 -3.63
CA TYR A 650 -21.12 21.52 -2.96
C TYR A 650 -20.10 22.21 -2.05
N ILE A 651 -19.48 23.31 -2.52
CA ILE A 651 -18.48 24.08 -1.78
C ILE A 651 -19.13 24.84 -0.61
N CYS A 652 -20.31 25.43 -0.81
CA CYS A 652 -21.05 26.19 0.21
C CYS A 652 -21.94 25.32 1.12
N HIS A 653 -21.90 23.98 0.96
CA HIS A 653 -22.73 23.05 1.74
C HIS A 653 -22.35 23.04 3.23
N THR A 654 -21.06 22.80 3.51
CA THR A 654 -20.50 22.78 4.87
C THR A 654 -19.58 23.99 5.10
N TYR A 655 -19.48 24.42 6.35
CA TYR A 655 -18.57 25.50 6.74
C TYR A 655 -17.10 25.16 6.38
N GLU A 656 -16.69 23.92 6.59
CA GLU A 656 -15.32 23.45 6.35
C GLU A 656 -14.88 23.57 4.88
N ARG A 657 -15.76 23.18 3.94
CA ARG A 657 -15.48 23.28 2.50
C ARG A 657 -15.35 24.74 2.04
N PHE A 658 -16.28 25.59 2.49
CA PHE A 658 -16.20 27.03 2.24
C PHE A 658 -14.93 27.64 2.86
N TYR A 659 -14.62 27.29 4.11
CA TYR A 659 -13.46 27.80 4.84
C TYR A 659 -12.14 27.38 4.19
N ALA A 660 -12.01 26.14 3.71
CA ALA A 660 -10.83 25.68 2.99
C ALA A 660 -10.59 26.48 1.69
N VAL A 661 -11.64 26.69 0.89
CA VAL A 661 -11.55 27.51 -0.34
C VAL A 661 -11.24 28.97 0.00
N GLY A 662 -11.96 29.55 0.97
CA GLY A 662 -11.79 30.95 1.38
C GLY A 662 -10.40 31.26 1.96
N THR A 663 -9.83 30.33 2.73
CA THR A 663 -8.48 30.47 3.31
C THR A 663 -7.41 30.46 2.24
N VAL A 664 -7.45 29.53 1.28
CA VAL A 664 -6.47 29.49 0.18
C VAL A 664 -6.62 30.71 -0.74
N LEU A 665 -7.84 31.15 -1.05
CA LEU A 665 -8.06 32.39 -1.80
C LEU A 665 -7.51 33.62 -1.04
N SER A 666 -7.66 33.69 0.29
CA SER A 666 -7.10 34.76 1.13
C SER A 666 -5.56 34.76 1.10
N ASN A 667 -4.94 33.59 1.28
CA ASN A 667 -3.50 33.41 1.16
C ASN A 667 -2.99 33.84 -0.23
N MET A 668 -3.74 33.57 -1.29
CA MET A 668 -3.42 34.05 -2.65
C MET A 668 -3.57 35.57 -2.80
N VAL A 669 -4.61 36.21 -2.24
CA VAL A 669 -4.76 37.68 -2.27
C VAL A 669 -3.54 38.36 -1.65
N ASN A 670 -3.10 37.89 -0.48
CA ASN A 670 -1.96 38.48 0.21
C ASN A 670 -0.65 38.31 -0.60
N GLN A 671 -0.44 37.14 -1.22
CA GLN A 671 0.68 36.92 -2.16
C GLN A 671 0.60 37.78 -3.44
N LEU A 672 -0.59 38.21 -3.85
CA LEU A 672 -0.79 39.03 -5.05
C LEU A 672 -0.41 40.51 -4.87
N VAL A 673 -0.34 41.01 -3.63
CA VAL A 673 0.15 42.37 -3.34
C VAL A 673 1.61 42.51 -3.75
N GLU A 674 2.44 41.52 -3.43
CA GLU A 674 3.87 41.48 -3.78
C GLU A 674 4.12 41.02 -5.22
N THR A 675 3.51 39.91 -5.63
CA THR A 675 3.81 39.29 -6.95
C THR A 675 3.17 40.01 -8.12
N GLN A 676 2.11 40.80 -7.90
CA GLN A 676 1.36 41.55 -8.93
C GLN A 676 0.88 40.69 -10.12
N ALA A 677 0.74 39.38 -9.92
CA ALA A 677 0.43 38.40 -10.96
C ALA A 677 -1.02 38.53 -11.48
N VAL A 678 -1.22 39.45 -12.43
CA VAL A 678 -2.53 39.88 -12.93
C VAL A 678 -3.46 38.72 -13.26
N ARG A 679 -2.95 37.65 -13.90
CA ARG A 679 -3.75 36.48 -14.31
C ARG A 679 -4.42 35.80 -13.13
N LEU A 680 -3.69 35.56 -12.04
CA LEU A 680 -4.22 34.96 -10.82
C LEU A 680 -5.30 35.84 -10.17
N LEU A 681 -5.07 37.16 -10.08
CA LEU A 681 -6.04 38.10 -9.54
C LEU A 681 -7.40 38.04 -10.29
N LYS A 682 -7.36 37.91 -11.63
CA LYS A 682 -8.58 37.76 -12.46
C LYS A 682 -9.38 36.48 -12.17
N HIS A 683 -8.74 35.42 -11.67
CA HIS A 683 -9.41 34.20 -11.26
C HIS A 683 -9.91 34.31 -9.81
N VAL A 684 -9.09 34.82 -8.88
CA VAL A 684 -9.44 35.04 -7.47
C VAL A 684 -10.70 35.92 -7.34
N VAL A 685 -10.75 37.06 -8.04
CA VAL A 685 -11.93 37.96 -8.02
C VAL A 685 -13.19 37.26 -8.54
N ARG A 686 -13.08 36.39 -9.55
CA ARG A 686 -14.23 35.63 -10.08
C ARG A 686 -14.68 34.50 -9.15
N CYS A 687 -13.76 33.85 -8.43
CA CYS A 687 -14.10 32.89 -7.38
C CYS A 687 -14.88 33.56 -6.25
N TYR A 688 -14.40 34.69 -5.71
CA TYR A 688 -15.11 35.43 -4.68
C TYR A 688 -16.47 35.96 -5.17
N LEU A 689 -16.57 36.47 -6.40
CA LEU A 689 -17.85 36.89 -6.98
C LEU A 689 -18.88 35.75 -6.98
N ARG A 690 -18.53 34.55 -7.50
CA ARG A 690 -19.44 33.40 -7.49
C ARG A 690 -19.78 32.89 -6.08
N LEU A 691 -18.84 32.97 -5.14
CA LEU A 691 -19.14 32.67 -3.74
C LEU A 691 -20.16 33.66 -3.14
N SER A 692 -20.18 34.93 -3.56
CA SER A 692 -21.16 35.93 -3.08
C SER A 692 -22.60 35.73 -3.60
N ASP A 693 -22.79 34.88 -4.61
CA ASP A 693 -24.11 34.51 -5.11
C ASP A 693 -24.85 33.55 -4.16
N ASN A 694 -24.12 32.81 -3.30
CA ASN A 694 -24.70 31.97 -2.25
C ASN A 694 -24.87 32.77 -0.95
N LEU A 695 -26.10 32.83 -0.42
CA LEU A 695 -26.45 33.65 0.76
C LEU A 695 -25.57 33.38 2.00
N ARG A 696 -25.31 32.10 2.34
CA ARG A 696 -24.51 31.72 3.53
C ARG A 696 -23.04 32.09 3.36
N ALA A 697 -22.52 31.96 2.15
CA ALA A 697 -21.16 32.37 1.82
C ALA A 697 -21.02 33.90 1.76
N ARG A 698 -22.03 34.63 1.25
CA ARG A 698 -22.11 36.09 1.28
C ARG A 698 -22.00 36.65 2.70
N GLU A 699 -22.80 36.12 3.64
CA GLU A 699 -22.73 36.48 5.07
C GLU A 699 -21.33 36.29 5.65
N ALA A 700 -20.70 35.14 5.39
CA ALA A 700 -19.34 34.88 5.86
C ALA A 700 -18.29 35.81 5.21
N LEU A 701 -18.41 36.09 3.91
CA LEU A 701 -17.50 36.98 3.17
C LEU A 701 -17.56 38.43 3.66
N ARG A 702 -18.68 38.92 4.20
CA ARG A 702 -18.73 40.22 4.89
C ARG A 702 -17.72 40.31 6.04
N ALA A 703 -17.51 39.20 6.74
CA ALA A 703 -16.55 39.10 7.85
C ALA A 703 -15.12 38.74 7.39
N CYS A 704 -14.94 37.96 6.31
CA CYS A 704 -13.63 37.39 5.96
C CYS A 704 -13.03 37.73 4.58
N LEU A 705 -13.69 38.53 3.72
CA LEU A 705 -13.07 39.00 2.47
C LEU A 705 -11.81 39.83 2.79
N PRO A 706 -10.62 39.52 2.21
CA PRO A 706 -9.36 40.18 2.56
C PRO A 706 -9.32 41.69 2.24
N ASP A 707 -8.67 42.47 3.09
CA ASP A 707 -8.60 43.93 2.95
C ASP A 707 -8.00 44.45 1.63
N PRO A 708 -6.99 43.82 1.00
CA PRO A 708 -6.49 44.25 -0.32
C PRO A 708 -7.50 44.17 -1.47
N LEU A 709 -8.65 43.47 -1.28
CA LEU A 709 -9.79 43.49 -2.21
C LEU A 709 -10.87 44.52 -1.82
N ARG A 710 -10.83 45.06 -0.60
CA ARG A 710 -11.73 46.12 -0.10
C ARG A 710 -11.15 47.51 -0.32
N ASP A 711 -9.84 47.65 -0.16
CA ASP A 711 -9.11 48.89 -0.38
C ASP A 711 -8.69 49.10 -1.85
N ASN A 712 -7.94 50.17 -2.12
CA ASN A 712 -7.51 50.52 -3.48
C ASN A 712 -6.17 49.88 -3.91
N THR A 713 -5.64 48.89 -3.20
CA THR A 713 -4.34 48.24 -3.50
C THR A 713 -4.24 47.78 -4.95
N PHE A 714 -5.23 47.04 -5.44
CA PHE A 714 -5.23 46.55 -6.83
C PHE A 714 -5.74 47.57 -7.87
N SER A 715 -6.03 48.83 -7.48
CA SER A 715 -6.62 49.83 -8.40
C SER A 715 -5.73 50.15 -9.60
N VAL A 716 -4.40 50.18 -9.41
CA VAL A 716 -3.41 50.38 -10.48
C VAL A 716 -3.32 49.14 -11.37
N LEU A 717 -3.25 47.95 -10.77
CA LEU A 717 -3.20 46.65 -11.43
C LEU A 717 -4.42 46.37 -12.32
N LEU A 718 -5.60 46.81 -11.90
CA LEU A 718 -6.86 46.65 -12.62
C LEU A 718 -7.17 47.78 -13.62
N LYS A 719 -6.29 48.80 -13.75
CA LYS A 719 -6.51 49.94 -14.67
C LYS A 719 -6.65 49.51 -16.14
N GLY A 720 -6.02 48.41 -16.53
CA GLY A 720 -6.12 47.81 -17.87
C GLY A 720 -7.16 46.69 -18.02
N ASP A 721 -7.90 46.33 -16.97
CA ASP A 721 -8.93 45.26 -17.02
C ASP A 721 -10.26 45.73 -16.45
N MET A 722 -11.05 46.38 -17.30
CA MET A 722 -12.39 46.85 -16.99
C MET A 722 -13.39 45.72 -16.68
N VAL A 723 -13.13 44.47 -17.12
CA VAL A 723 -14.01 43.33 -16.82
C VAL A 723 -13.78 42.87 -15.39
N THR A 724 -12.53 42.64 -14.99
CA THR A 724 -12.19 42.22 -13.63
C THR A 724 -12.46 43.35 -12.63
N LYS A 725 -12.26 44.62 -13.02
CA LYS A 725 -12.68 45.78 -12.21
C LYS A 725 -14.19 45.80 -11.97
N ARG A 726 -15.02 45.55 -12.99
CA ARG A 726 -16.49 45.39 -12.82
C ARG A 726 -16.82 44.22 -11.88
N CYS A 727 -16.21 43.05 -12.06
CA CYS A 727 -16.43 41.90 -11.19
C CYS A 727 -16.13 42.21 -9.71
N LEU A 728 -15.06 42.96 -9.42
CA LEU A 728 -14.73 43.40 -8.06
C LEU A 728 -15.77 44.40 -7.51
N THR A 729 -16.23 45.36 -8.33
CA THR A 729 -17.31 46.27 -7.93
C THR A 729 -18.62 45.54 -7.65
N THR A 730 -19.00 44.55 -8.46
CA THR A 730 -20.19 43.72 -8.22
C THR A 730 -20.04 42.90 -6.94
N LEU A 731 -18.87 42.30 -6.69
CA LEU A 731 -18.59 41.59 -5.44
C LEU A 731 -18.77 42.48 -4.20
N LEU A 732 -18.23 43.71 -4.23
CA LEU A 732 -18.38 44.64 -3.12
C LEU A 732 -19.84 45.10 -2.92
N ASN A 733 -20.59 45.30 -4.01
CA ASN A 733 -22.03 45.58 -3.93
C ASN A 733 -22.81 44.40 -3.33
N ASN A 734 -22.57 43.17 -3.81
CA ASN A 734 -23.17 41.93 -3.31
C ASN A 734 -22.89 41.67 -1.81
N LEU A 735 -21.90 42.34 -1.21
CA LEU A 735 -21.59 42.25 0.22
C LEU A 735 -22.19 43.40 1.05
N ASN A 736 -22.55 44.51 0.40
CA ASN A 736 -23.26 45.64 1.02
C ASN A 736 -24.79 45.45 1.01
N GLU A 737 -25.32 44.68 0.06
CA GLU A 737 -26.66 44.08 0.06
C GLU A 737 -26.74 42.84 0.95
#